data_AF-A0AAW7YMB7-F1
#
_entry.id   AF-A0AAW7YMB7-F1
#
_cell.length_a   1.000
_cell.length_b   1.000
_cell.length_c   1.000
_cell.angle_alpha   90.00
_cell.angle_beta   90.00
_cell.angle_gamma   90.00
#
_symmetry.space_group_name_H-M   'P 1'
#
loop_
_entity.id
_entity.type
_entity.pdbx_description
1 polymer ?
#
loop_
_entity_poly.entity_id
_entity_poly.type
_entity_poly.pdbx_seq_one_letter_code
_entity_poly.pdbx_strand_id
1 'polypeptide(L)'
;MKKKLFSFNSKNTKCFLVGQLLACVLLLTSCSSLPIKSLPSHNYSERIKFLVMHYTAIDYEKSVQALVEKGHVSSHYLIPQTNDETYTENELNIYQLVPESQRAWHAGKSYWQGRTELNDQSIGIEIVNVPQCRKLAQVADETTTYIRENSESKLCIFPDFDPKQVELIIKLSQDILKRNPDISPTQIVGHSDITPTRKNDPGPRFPWQQLYQAGIGAWYETDTVDKYWQIFEQEKANTGLIQAALKSYGYGVVETGELDAQTLDTLSAFQMHFVPWKVTGQPDSKTVATIFALLEKYFPEKATALLKRYKSELTAAPEVLLTQKRGQVDQRFPEIDRSTRELVNDRTTFKSYRGSGEIIIDNNDALSADIYINGQKINIRERMEIGERYQYSLKRRTINGVNTLKVDNIFPEGASLNIIIPFPELEFNSKKQDKRFINVDKQINADIEQGFPGAALMVIKDGKVIKSTAYGYAQKYGDGGELLASPVPMTTNTIFDIASNTKMFATNFALMKLVSEGRLDTNKPLSYYLPDYSGSGRETRRVKDLLTHSAGYGPQVRFFDKNNKLGRAFYSQNSDKTKQLILTKVPFSMGRNTKHIYSDTDFMLLGMLIERITGKSLDQYCEFDIYQPLDLHNTLFNPLTKGKSKKQIAATEIHGTTRGGRVDFDNVRRYVLQGEVHDEKAFHSFSGVAGHAGVFSTTSDIAVLMQTLLNRGGYGSTQVFDQSVLDQFIKPADTDGSYGLGWRRNNNGALKWHFGPYASPSAYGHTGWTGTVTVIDPEHDLAIVLLTNARHSLVEGDETHYTFKGKAFETGKYGSIISLVYEAVLTGK
;
A
#
# COMPACT_ATOMS: atom_id res chain seq x y z
N MET A 1 -47.45 -32.56 72.91
CA MET A 1 -47.65 -33.43 74.10
C MET A 1 -46.39 -34.24 74.37
N LYS A 2 -46.23 -34.71 75.63
CA LYS A 2 -45.35 -35.76 76.20
C LYS A 2 -44.75 -36.79 75.19
N LYS A 3 -43.57 -37.43 75.39
CA LYS A 3 -42.53 -37.42 76.44
C LYS A 3 -41.26 -38.17 75.93
N LYS A 4 -40.12 -38.02 76.62
CA LYS A 4 -38.89 -38.86 76.48
C LYS A 4 -39.10 -40.32 76.92
N LEU A 5 -38.37 -41.25 76.30
CA LEU A 5 -37.71 -42.44 76.92
C LEU A 5 -36.47 -42.78 76.05
N PHE A 6 -35.23 -42.74 76.55
CA PHE A 6 -34.52 -43.64 77.48
C PHE A 6 -33.93 -44.92 76.84
N SER A 7 -32.61 -44.85 76.61
CA SER A 7 -31.55 -45.89 76.77
C SER A 7 -31.96 -47.25 77.34
N PHE A 8 -31.35 -48.36 76.84
CA PHE A 8 -30.37 -49.18 77.60
C PHE A 8 -29.74 -50.33 76.76
N ASN A 9 -28.42 -50.55 76.90
CA ASN A 9 -27.64 -51.81 76.89
C ASN A 9 -27.82 -52.93 75.82
N SER A 10 -26.86 -53.85 75.56
CA SER A 10 -25.39 -53.87 75.80
C SER A 10 -24.73 -55.12 75.20
N LYS A 11 -23.47 -54.99 74.76
CA LYS A 11 -22.35 -55.97 74.84
C LYS A 11 -22.52 -57.39 74.25
N ASN A 12 -21.57 -57.74 73.38
CA ASN A 12 -20.60 -58.84 73.58
C ASN A 12 -19.32 -58.55 72.75
N THR A 13 -18.19 -58.23 73.39
CA THR A 13 -16.94 -59.05 73.51
C THR A 13 -16.20 -59.28 72.17
N LYS A 14 -15.12 -58.52 71.86
CA LYS A 14 -13.68 -58.76 72.20
C LYS A 14 -13.10 -60.03 71.55
N CYS A 15 -11.87 -60.12 71.03
CA CYS A 15 -10.75 -59.22 70.69
C CYS A 15 -9.98 -59.89 69.50
N PHE A 16 -8.91 -59.40 68.86
CA PHE A 16 -7.80 -58.45 69.11
C PHE A 16 -7.58 -57.56 67.85
N LEU A 17 -6.46 -56.88 67.56
CA LEU A 17 -5.67 -55.82 68.25
C LEU A 17 -4.41 -55.48 67.41
N VAL A 18 -4.30 -54.29 66.79
CA VAL A 18 -3.04 -53.56 66.49
C VAL A 18 -3.35 -52.05 66.36
N GLY A 19 -2.60 -51.16 67.07
CA GLY A 19 -2.50 -49.69 66.88
C GLY A 19 -3.79 -48.84 67.04
N GLN A 20 -4.02 -47.92 68.02
CA GLN A 20 -3.18 -46.94 68.73
C GLN A 20 -2.48 -45.90 67.82
N LEU A 21 -2.50 -44.57 68.04
CA LEU A 21 -3.24 -43.70 69.00
C LEU A 21 -3.18 -42.20 68.55
N LEU A 22 -3.97 -41.32 69.20
CA LEU A 22 -3.94 -39.83 69.32
C LEU A 22 -4.46 -39.00 68.11
N ALA A 23 -5.53 -38.19 68.15
CA ALA A 23 -6.24 -37.33 69.12
C ALA A 23 -5.82 -35.84 69.17
N CYS A 24 -6.81 -34.94 68.93
CA CYS A 24 -6.77 -33.47 68.94
C CYS A 24 -5.95 -32.81 67.80
N VAL A 25 -6.38 -31.73 67.12
CA VAL A 25 -7.17 -30.55 67.56
C VAL A 25 -8.24 -30.13 66.52
N LEU A 26 -9.32 -29.50 66.99
CA LEU A 26 -10.39 -28.87 66.20
C LEU A 26 -9.91 -27.67 65.37
N LEU A 27 -10.26 -27.60 64.08
CA LEU A 27 -10.54 -26.33 63.40
C LEU A 27 -11.67 -26.47 62.35
N LEU A 28 -12.83 -25.94 62.72
CA LEU A 28 -13.79 -25.21 61.88
C LEU A 28 -13.61 -25.32 60.36
N THR A 29 -14.32 -26.26 59.72
CA THR A 29 -14.92 -25.96 58.41
C THR A 29 -16.41 -25.74 58.60
N SER A 30 -16.77 -24.46 58.73
CA SER A 30 -18.09 -23.99 58.36
C SER A 30 -18.33 -24.40 56.91
N CYS A 31 -19.02 -25.52 56.68
CA CYS A 31 -19.68 -25.75 55.41
C CYS A 31 -20.85 -24.77 55.29
N SER A 32 -20.52 -23.51 55.06
CA SER A 32 -21.41 -22.53 54.45
C SER A 32 -21.64 -22.98 53.01
N SER A 33 -22.44 -24.04 52.88
CA SER A 33 -23.15 -24.32 51.64
C SER A 33 -24.00 -23.08 51.37
N LEU A 34 -23.50 -22.22 50.49
CA LEU A 34 -24.27 -21.11 49.97
C LEU A 34 -25.61 -21.71 49.49
N PRO A 35 -26.77 -21.20 49.94
CA PRO A 35 -28.06 -21.71 49.50
C PRO A 35 -28.36 -21.21 48.08
N ILE A 36 -27.52 -21.63 47.13
CA ILE A 36 -27.61 -21.31 45.71
C ILE A 36 -28.81 -22.08 45.17
N LYS A 37 -29.94 -21.38 45.05
CA LYS A 37 -31.10 -21.89 44.33
C LYS A 37 -30.79 -21.81 42.83
N SER A 38 -30.69 -22.97 42.18
CA SER A 38 -30.60 -23.00 40.71
C SER A 38 -31.92 -22.51 40.12
N LEU A 39 -31.84 -21.43 39.34
CA LEU A 39 -32.93 -20.91 38.53
C LEU A 39 -32.34 -20.60 37.15
N PRO A 40 -32.24 -21.59 36.25
CA PRO A 40 -31.61 -21.40 34.95
C PRO A 40 -32.40 -20.39 34.12
N SER A 41 -31.67 -19.48 33.47
CA SER A 41 -32.22 -18.59 32.44
C SER A 41 -32.70 -19.41 31.24
N HIS A 42 -33.70 -18.94 30.49
CA HIS A 42 -33.97 -19.46 29.14
C HIS A 42 -33.02 -18.88 28.08
N ASN A 43 -32.22 -17.87 28.44
CA ASN A 43 -31.20 -17.25 27.61
C ASN A 43 -29.81 -17.68 28.12
N TYR A 44 -29.42 -18.93 27.79
CA TYR A 44 -28.07 -19.47 27.97
C TYR A 44 -27.73 -20.40 26.81
N SER A 45 -26.46 -20.79 26.70
CA SER A 45 -25.95 -21.69 25.67
C SER A 45 -24.64 -22.33 26.15
N GLU A 46 -24.23 -23.46 25.60
CA GLU A 46 -23.03 -24.19 26.01
C GLU A 46 -21.73 -23.44 25.69
N ARG A 47 -20.66 -23.70 26.47
CA ARG A 47 -19.38 -22.99 26.30
C ARG A 47 -18.62 -23.42 25.05
N ILE A 48 -18.61 -24.72 24.75
CA ILE A 48 -17.94 -25.26 23.56
C ILE A 48 -18.81 -24.96 22.34
N LYS A 49 -18.21 -24.36 21.32
CA LYS A 49 -18.86 -23.91 20.09
C LYS A 49 -18.23 -24.46 18.82
N PHE A 50 -17.09 -25.13 18.87
CA PHE A 50 -16.43 -25.67 17.67
C PHE A 50 -15.83 -27.06 17.90
N LEU A 51 -15.71 -27.82 16.82
CA LEU A 51 -14.92 -29.04 16.75
C LEU A 51 -13.85 -28.86 15.67
N VAL A 52 -12.58 -28.99 16.05
CA VAL A 52 -11.44 -28.77 15.14
C VAL A 52 -10.72 -30.09 14.87
N MET A 53 -10.58 -30.41 13.59
CA MET A 53 -9.88 -31.59 13.10
C MET A 53 -8.44 -31.22 12.72
N HIS A 54 -7.49 -32.05 13.13
CA HIS A 54 -6.05 -31.86 12.92
C HIS A 54 -5.40 -33.12 12.35
N TYR A 55 -4.16 -33.00 11.86
CA TYR A 55 -3.22 -34.12 11.83
C TYR A 55 -1.95 -33.76 12.59
N THR A 56 -1.26 -34.79 13.07
CA THR A 56 0.00 -34.62 13.82
C THR A 56 1.22 -34.38 12.93
N ALA A 57 1.21 -34.86 11.69
CA ALA A 57 2.33 -34.90 10.74
C ALA A 57 3.59 -35.65 11.21
N ILE A 58 3.47 -36.41 12.29
CA ILE A 58 4.52 -37.23 12.91
C ILE A 58 3.88 -38.55 13.39
N ASP A 59 4.70 -39.59 13.55
CA ASP A 59 4.27 -40.89 14.11
C ASP A 59 3.67 -40.79 15.52
N TYR A 60 2.99 -41.86 15.95
CA TYR A 60 2.27 -41.91 17.22
C TYR A 60 3.14 -41.59 18.44
N GLU A 61 4.34 -42.18 18.59
CA GLU A 61 5.21 -41.91 19.74
C GLU A 61 5.59 -40.43 19.83
N LYS A 62 6.03 -39.82 18.71
CA LYS A 62 6.35 -38.39 18.68
C LYS A 62 5.12 -37.51 18.88
N SER A 63 3.94 -37.96 18.45
CA SER A 63 2.67 -37.29 18.70
C SER A 63 2.33 -37.27 20.20
N VAL A 64 2.51 -38.39 20.90
CA VAL A 64 2.32 -38.47 22.35
C VAL A 64 3.30 -37.55 23.09
N GLN A 65 4.59 -37.59 22.74
CA GLN A 65 5.59 -36.69 23.32
C GLN A 65 5.19 -35.21 23.10
N ALA A 66 4.87 -34.82 21.86
CA ALA A 66 4.54 -33.44 21.51
C ALA A 66 3.23 -32.91 22.09
N LEU A 67 2.26 -33.77 22.43
CA LEU A 67 0.94 -33.38 22.93
C LEU A 67 0.76 -33.53 24.46
N VAL A 68 1.65 -34.30 25.12
CA VAL A 68 1.57 -34.60 26.57
C VAL A 68 2.71 -33.93 27.36
N GLU A 69 3.90 -33.73 26.76
CA GLU A 69 5.04 -33.16 27.49
C GLU A 69 4.93 -31.65 27.73
N LYS A 70 5.42 -31.22 28.90
CA LYS A 70 5.22 -29.86 29.39
C LYS A 70 6.07 -28.85 28.62
N GLY A 71 5.41 -27.98 27.86
CA GLY A 71 6.04 -26.87 27.12
C GLY A 71 5.69 -26.83 25.64
N HIS A 72 5.00 -27.87 25.15
CA HIS A 72 4.56 -28.01 23.76
C HIS A 72 3.07 -27.64 23.58
N VAL A 73 2.47 -28.06 22.46
CA VAL A 73 1.04 -27.93 22.16
C VAL A 73 0.24 -29.06 22.83
N SER A 74 -1.10 -29.03 22.77
CA SER A 74 -1.92 -30.15 23.24
C SER A 74 -3.28 -30.20 22.56
N SER A 75 -3.92 -31.36 22.55
CA SER A 75 -5.28 -31.58 22.03
C SER A 75 -6.21 -32.15 23.10
N HIS A 76 -7.49 -32.30 22.77
CA HIS A 76 -8.43 -33.01 23.65
C HIS A 76 -8.35 -34.52 23.41
N TYR A 77 -8.23 -34.93 22.14
CA TYR A 77 -8.15 -36.32 21.72
C TYR A 77 -6.99 -36.57 20.77
N LEU A 78 -6.43 -37.78 20.81
CA LEU A 78 -5.45 -38.32 19.87
C LEU A 78 -5.93 -39.69 19.35
N ILE A 79 -5.86 -39.90 18.03
CA ILE A 79 -6.25 -41.15 17.35
C ILE A 79 -5.04 -41.71 16.55
N PRO A 80 -4.49 -42.90 16.91
CA PRO A 80 -3.39 -43.57 16.21
C PRO A 80 -3.81 -44.16 14.85
N GLN A 81 -2.87 -44.60 14.02
CA GLN A 81 -3.10 -45.30 12.73
C GLN A 81 -2.65 -46.77 12.82
N THR A 82 -3.28 -47.70 12.08
CA THR A 82 -3.02 -49.16 12.21
C THR A 82 -1.60 -49.56 11.81
N ASN A 83 -0.98 -48.83 10.88
CA ASN A 83 0.34 -49.16 10.33
C ASN A 83 1.45 -48.25 10.89
N ASP A 84 1.28 -47.70 12.10
CA ASP A 84 2.36 -46.98 12.78
C ASP A 84 3.28 -47.96 13.50
N GLU A 85 4.56 -48.03 13.12
CA GLU A 85 5.56 -48.87 13.80
C GLU A 85 5.76 -48.49 15.27
N THR A 86 5.37 -47.27 15.67
CA THR A 86 5.45 -46.79 17.05
C THR A 86 4.18 -47.02 17.87
N TYR A 87 3.11 -47.56 17.27
CA TYR A 87 1.88 -47.94 17.96
C TYR A 87 1.86 -49.44 18.25
N THR A 88 1.87 -49.80 19.54
CA THR A 88 2.10 -51.19 19.99
C THR A 88 0.83 -51.96 20.39
N GLU A 89 -0.34 -51.34 20.34
CA GLU A 89 -1.62 -51.98 20.66
C GLU A 89 -2.25 -52.66 19.44
N ASN A 90 -2.94 -53.80 19.64
CA ASN A 90 -3.55 -54.58 18.55
C ASN A 90 -4.80 -53.92 17.93
N GLU A 91 -5.42 -52.97 18.63
CA GLU A 91 -6.62 -52.26 18.20
C GLU A 91 -6.42 -50.74 18.38
N LEU A 92 -7.00 -49.92 17.49
CA LEU A 92 -6.90 -48.47 17.60
C LEU A 92 -7.79 -47.96 18.73
N ASN A 93 -7.16 -47.25 19.68
CA ASN A 93 -7.84 -46.63 20.81
C ASN A 93 -7.92 -45.10 20.66
N ILE A 94 -9.00 -44.49 21.16
CA ILE A 94 -9.11 -43.03 21.29
C ILE A 94 -8.50 -42.63 22.64
N TYR A 95 -7.47 -41.79 22.62
CA TYR A 95 -6.82 -41.29 23.84
C TYR A 95 -7.34 -39.89 24.16
N GLN A 96 -7.96 -39.70 25.33
CA GLN A 96 -8.30 -38.36 25.83
C GLN A 96 -7.08 -37.78 26.57
N LEU A 97 -6.50 -36.71 26.05
CA LEU A 97 -5.31 -36.06 26.62
C LEU A 97 -5.68 -34.91 27.57
N VAL A 98 -6.75 -34.17 27.25
CA VAL A 98 -7.27 -33.06 28.06
C VAL A 98 -8.79 -33.21 28.20
N PRO A 99 -9.36 -33.16 29.41
CA PRO A 99 -10.82 -33.19 29.60
C PRO A 99 -11.48 -31.98 28.92
N GLU A 100 -12.58 -32.18 28.20
CA GLU A 100 -13.29 -31.13 27.43
C GLU A 100 -13.78 -29.93 28.25
N SER A 101 -13.89 -30.07 29.58
CA SER A 101 -14.19 -28.95 30.48
C SER A 101 -12.99 -28.02 30.74
N GLN A 102 -11.80 -28.42 30.31
CA GLN A 102 -10.54 -27.68 30.38
C GLN A 102 -10.10 -27.27 28.98
N ARG A 103 -9.07 -26.42 28.89
CA ARG A 103 -8.53 -25.93 27.62
C ARG A 103 -7.34 -26.76 27.18
N ALA A 104 -7.40 -27.34 25.97
CA ALA A 104 -6.23 -27.78 25.22
C ALA A 104 -5.70 -26.66 24.30
N TRP A 105 -4.41 -26.72 23.93
CA TRP A 105 -3.71 -25.69 23.14
C TRP A 105 -3.45 -26.15 21.70
N HIS A 106 -4.50 -26.47 20.94
CA HIS A 106 -4.40 -27.03 19.59
C HIS A 106 -4.54 -25.96 18.48
N ALA A 107 -5.47 -25.01 18.62
CA ALA A 107 -5.74 -24.02 17.57
C ALA A 107 -4.66 -22.93 17.47
N GLY A 108 -4.14 -22.48 18.62
CA GLY A 108 -3.30 -21.27 18.71
C GLY A 108 -4.06 -20.01 18.21
N LYS A 109 -3.33 -19.01 17.68
CA LYS A 109 -3.95 -17.85 17.03
C LYS A 109 -4.81 -18.32 15.85
N SER A 110 -6.10 -18.07 15.96
CA SER A 110 -7.15 -18.67 15.12
C SER A 110 -8.35 -17.73 14.99
N TYR A 111 -9.11 -17.87 13.91
CA TYR A 111 -10.37 -17.15 13.68
C TYR A 111 -11.40 -18.04 13.00
N TRP A 112 -12.66 -18.01 13.46
CA TRP A 112 -13.79 -18.53 12.70
C TRP A 112 -15.08 -17.79 13.06
N GLN A 113 -15.89 -17.42 12.06
CA GLN A 113 -17.23 -16.84 12.23
C GLN A 113 -17.30 -15.71 13.27
N GLY A 114 -16.35 -14.77 13.23
CA GLY A 114 -16.29 -13.62 14.15
C GLY A 114 -15.67 -13.89 15.52
N ARG A 115 -15.24 -15.12 15.81
CA ARG A 115 -14.52 -15.47 17.05
C ARG A 115 -13.04 -15.64 16.79
N THR A 116 -12.23 -15.28 17.78
CA THR A 116 -10.77 -15.45 17.80
C THR A 116 -10.34 -16.32 18.97
N GLU A 117 -9.12 -16.89 18.93
CA GLU A 117 -8.52 -17.67 20.02
C GLU A 117 -9.37 -18.89 20.42
N LEU A 118 -9.68 -19.74 19.43
CA LEU A 118 -10.68 -20.81 19.54
C LEU A 118 -10.37 -21.88 20.59
N ASN A 119 -9.14 -21.97 21.12
CA ASN A 119 -8.75 -22.90 22.19
C ASN A 119 -9.73 -22.85 23.39
N ASP A 120 -10.27 -21.67 23.73
CA ASP A 120 -11.15 -21.46 24.88
C ASP A 120 -12.58 -22.00 24.67
N GLN A 121 -12.96 -22.34 23.43
CA GLN A 121 -14.34 -22.67 23.02
C GLN A 121 -14.41 -23.82 22.00
N SER A 122 -13.36 -24.64 21.86
CA SER A 122 -13.33 -25.72 20.89
C SER A 122 -12.77 -27.02 21.47
N ILE A 123 -13.23 -28.13 20.91
CA ILE A 123 -12.64 -29.46 21.12
C ILE A 123 -11.73 -29.76 19.92
N GLY A 124 -10.58 -30.38 20.17
CA GLY A 124 -9.55 -30.64 19.17
C GLY A 124 -9.24 -32.13 19.09
N ILE A 125 -9.42 -32.72 17.92
CA ILE A 125 -9.09 -34.11 17.63
C ILE A 125 -7.83 -34.11 16.76
N GLU A 126 -6.74 -34.64 17.31
CA GLU A 126 -5.50 -34.95 16.59
C GLU A 126 -5.57 -36.36 16.03
N ILE A 127 -5.25 -36.52 14.74
CA ILE A 127 -5.21 -37.80 14.08
C ILE A 127 -3.79 -38.05 13.56
N VAL A 128 -3.21 -39.19 13.93
CA VAL A 128 -1.89 -39.58 13.46
C VAL A 128 -1.97 -39.86 11.97
N ASN A 129 -1.44 -38.94 11.18
CA ASN A 129 -1.33 -39.06 9.73
C ASN A 129 -0.15 -38.20 9.24
N VAL A 130 0.69 -38.73 8.33
CA VAL A 130 2.04 -38.20 8.06
C VAL A 130 2.21 -37.82 6.57
N PRO A 131 1.98 -36.55 6.18
CA PRO A 131 2.18 -36.10 4.80
C PRO A 131 3.67 -35.93 4.47
N GLN A 132 4.06 -36.32 3.25
CA GLN A 132 5.43 -36.17 2.76
C GLN A 132 5.60 -34.87 1.98
N CYS A 133 6.14 -33.83 2.62
CA CYS A 133 6.42 -32.54 1.99
C CYS A 133 7.90 -32.39 1.58
N ARG A 134 8.15 -32.06 0.32
CA ARG A 134 9.48 -31.73 -0.23
C ARG A 134 9.50 -30.30 -0.78
N LYS A 135 10.58 -29.57 -0.55
CA LYS A 135 10.83 -28.27 -1.21
C LYS A 135 11.38 -28.52 -2.61
N LEU A 136 10.86 -27.81 -3.62
CA LEU A 136 11.38 -27.88 -4.99
C LEU A 136 12.61 -26.98 -5.13
N ALA A 137 13.72 -27.54 -5.61
CA ALA A 137 15.04 -26.92 -5.57
C ALA A 137 15.26 -25.73 -6.55
N GLN A 138 14.27 -25.36 -7.34
CA GLN A 138 14.37 -24.31 -8.38
C GLN A 138 13.76 -22.95 -8.00
N VAL A 139 13.16 -22.82 -6.81
CA VAL A 139 12.64 -21.54 -6.30
C VAL A 139 13.41 -21.14 -5.03
N ALA A 140 14.71 -20.97 -5.19
CA ALA A 140 15.63 -20.45 -4.18
C ALA A 140 16.23 -19.12 -4.67
N ASP A 141 15.38 -18.11 -4.83
CA ASP A 141 15.82 -16.72 -4.82
C ASP A 141 15.77 -16.22 -3.37
N GLU A 142 16.91 -15.78 -2.82
CA GLU A 142 17.10 -15.47 -1.39
C GLU A 142 16.34 -14.21 -0.93
N THR A 143 15.53 -13.63 -1.81
CA THR A 143 14.75 -12.39 -1.63
C THR A 143 13.35 -12.62 -1.05
N THR A 144 12.80 -13.84 -1.09
CA THR A 144 11.43 -14.14 -0.64
C THR A 144 11.37 -14.58 0.82
N THR A 145 11.14 -13.63 1.72
CA THR A 145 11.02 -13.87 3.19
C THR A 145 9.68 -14.47 3.65
N TYR A 146 8.73 -14.68 2.74
CA TYR A 146 7.46 -15.38 3.01
C TYR A 146 7.25 -16.52 2.01
N ILE A 147 7.71 -17.72 2.36
CA ILE A 147 7.30 -18.95 1.69
C ILE A 147 5.88 -19.28 2.19
N ARG A 148 4.88 -19.21 1.32
CA ARG A 148 3.49 -19.55 1.69
C ARG A 148 3.44 -21.04 2.03
N GLU A 149 2.67 -21.41 3.06
CA GLU A 149 2.54 -22.81 3.47
C GLU A 149 1.94 -23.71 2.36
N ASN A 150 1.19 -23.09 1.43
CA ASN A 150 0.53 -23.71 0.28
C ASN A 150 1.04 -23.20 -1.08
N SER A 151 2.28 -22.68 -1.21
CA SER A 151 2.84 -22.30 -2.53
C SER A 151 3.40 -23.48 -3.32
N GLU A 152 3.43 -23.33 -4.65
CA GLU A 152 3.99 -24.30 -5.62
C GLU A 152 5.43 -24.74 -5.33
N SER A 153 6.21 -23.95 -4.57
CA SER A 153 7.56 -24.31 -4.11
C SER A 153 7.61 -25.46 -3.09
N LYS A 154 6.48 -25.87 -2.51
CA LYS A 154 6.35 -26.96 -1.53
C LYS A 154 5.41 -28.05 -2.06
N LEU A 155 6.00 -29.16 -2.52
CA LEU A 155 5.25 -30.33 -2.98
C LEU A 155 4.94 -31.25 -1.78
N CYS A 156 3.68 -31.28 -1.35
CA CYS A 156 3.20 -32.18 -0.30
C CYS A 156 2.37 -33.34 -0.89
N ILE A 157 2.73 -34.56 -0.54
CA ILE A 157 1.94 -35.77 -0.80
C ILE A 157 1.20 -36.11 0.49
N PHE A 158 -0.14 -36.03 0.45
CA PHE A 158 -1.00 -36.36 1.58
C PHE A 158 -1.46 -37.82 1.44
N PRO A 159 -1.18 -38.71 2.41
CA PRO A 159 -1.74 -40.06 2.45
C PRO A 159 -3.23 -40.06 2.84
N ASP A 160 -3.89 -41.17 2.53
CA ASP A 160 -5.27 -41.43 2.95
C ASP A 160 -5.33 -41.76 4.44
N PHE A 161 -6.39 -41.30 5.11
CA PHE A 161 -6.66 -41.66 6.50
C PHE A 161 -7.11 -43.11 6.59
N ASP A 162 -6.62 -43.84 7.60
CA ASP A 162 -6.95 -45.25 7.83
C ASP A 162 -8.47 -45.42 8.02
N PRO A 163 -9.15 -46.33 7.28
CA PRO A 163 -10.58 -46.56 7.45
C PRO A 163 -11.04 -46.80 8.90
N LYS A 164 -10.21 -47.44 9.73
CA LYS A 164 -10.48 -47.63 11.16
C LYS A 164 -10.36 -46.31 11.95
N GLN A 165 -9.41 -45.44 11.61
CA GLN A 165 -9.37 -44.08 12.16
C GLN A 165 -10.64 -43.33 11.80
N VAL A 166 -11.10 -43.40 10.55
CA VAL A 166 -12.31 -42.68 10.11
C VAL A 166 -13.55 -43.15 10.86
N GLU A 167 -13.69 -44.45 11.12
CA GLU A 167 -14.77 -44.98 11.97
C GLU A 167 -14.72 -44.43 13.40
N LEU A 168 -13.53 -44.34 14.00
CA LEU A 168 -13.33 -43.75 15.34
C LEU A 168 -13.61 -42.25 15.36
N ILE A 169 -13.16 -41.49 14.35
CA ILE A 169 -13.44 -40.06 14.19
C ILE A 169 -14.96 -39.84 14.12
N ILE A 170 -15.68 -40.64 13.36
CA ILE A 170 -17.15 -40.52 13.22
C ILE A 170 -17.84 -40.78 14.57
N LYS A 171 -17.53 -41.89 15.23
CA LYS A 171 -18.10 -42.26 16.54
C LYS A 171 -17.81 -41.20 17.61
N LEU A 172 -16.57 -40.73 17.69
CA LEU A 172 -16.14 -39.70 18.64
C LEU A 172 -16.84 -38.36 18.37
N SER A 173 -16.91 -37.94 17.09
CA SER A 173 -17.56 -36.69 16.71
C SER A 173 -19.05 -36.71 17.02
N GLN A 174 -19.75 -37.80 16.73
CA GLN A 174 -21.18 -37.95 17.07
C GLN A 174 -21.43 -37.87 18.58
N ASP A 175 -20.56 -38.49 19.40
CA ASP A 175 -20.67 -38.39 20.86
C ASP A 175 -20.38 -36.97 21.39
N ILE A 176 -19.33 -36.30 20.87
CA ILE A 176 -19.02 -34.91 21.21
C ILE A 176 -20.19 -33.98 20.85
N LEU A 177 -20.77 -34.11 19.65
CA LEU A 177 -21.89 -33.28 19.19
C LEU A 177 -23.16 -33.54 20.00
N LYS A 178 -23.42 -34.80 20.38
CA LYS A 178 -24.52 -35.16 21.31
C LYS A 178 -24.36 -34.49 22.69
N ARG A 179 -23.12 -34.31 23.16
CA ARG A 179 -22.80 -33.63 24.42
C ARG A 179 -22.72 -32.11 24.29
N ASN A 180 -22.54 -31.58 23.07
CA ASN A 180 -22.41 -30.15 22.78
C ASN A 180 -23.36 -29.75 21.61
N PRO A 181 -24.69 -29.72 21.83
CA PRO A 181 -25.69 -29.54 20.77
C PRO A 181 -25.66 -28.17 20.07
N ASP A 182 -24.94 -27.19 20.63
CA ASP A 182 -24.76 -25.85 20.06
C ASP A 182 -23.68 -25.77 18.96
N ILE A 183 -22.95 -26.85 18.70
CA ILE A 183 -21.97 -26.90 17.60
C ILE A 183 -22.74 -27.17 16.30
N SER A 184 -23.00 -26.12 15.51
CA SER A 184 -23.67 -26.27 14.21
C SER A 184 -22.74 -26.94 13.17
N PRO A 185 -23.28 -27.48 12.06
CA PRO A 185 -22.50 -28.06 10.96
C PRO A 185 -21.35 -27.18 10.45
N THR A 186 -21.54 -25.85 10.42
CA THR A 186 -20.51 -24.91 9.94
C THR A 186 -19.43 -24.56 10.97
N GLN A 187 -19.50 -25.14 12.17
CA GLN A 187 -18.55 -24.94 13.27
C GLN A 187 -17.67 -26.17 13.50
N ILE A 188 -17.73 -27.15 12.60
CA ILE A 188 -16.86 -28.32 12.53
C ILE A 188 -15.90 -28.08 11.37
N VAL A 189 -14.61 -27.93 11.66
CA VAL A 189 -13.63 -27.27 10.79
C VAL A 189 -12.25 -27.93 10.87
N GLY A 190 -11.42 -27.76 9.84
CA GLY A 190 -10.00 -28.11 9.90
C GLY A 190 -9.18 -27.05 10.64
N HIS A 191 -7.95 -27.37 11.03
CA HIS A 191 -7.01 -26.35 11.52
C HIS A 191 -6.72 -25.31 10.43
N SER A 192 -6.58 -25.76 9.18
CA SER A 192 -6.39 -24.93 8.00
C SER A 192 -7.50 -23.89 7.82
N ASP A 193 -8.75 -24.22 8.11
CA ASP A 193 -9.87 -23.27 7.98
C ASP A 193 -9.74 -22.08 8.93
N ILE A 194 -9.28 -22.35 10.15
CA ILE A 194 -9.22 -21.34 11.23
C ILE A 194 -7.89 -20.59 11.28
N THR A 195 -6.88 -21.00 10.50
CA THR A 195 -5.58 -20.31 10.37
C THR A 195 -4.92 -20.55 8.98
N PRO A 196 -5.59 -20.21 7.86
CA PRO A 196 -5.25 -20.67 6.50
C PRO A 196 -3.86 -20.27 6.00
N THR A 197 -3.31 -19.14 6.48
CA THR A 197 -1.97 -18.66 6.13
C THR A 197 -0.83 -19.40 6.84
N ARG A 198 -1.13 -20.33 7.76
CA ARG A 198 -0.17 -20.98 8.65
C ARG A 198 -0.28 -22.51 8.68
N LYS A 199 -1.45 -23.07 8.38
CA LYS A 199 -1.73 -24.50 8.51
C LYS A 199 -2.48 -25.04 7.30
N ASN A 200 -2.20 -26.29 6.98
CA ASN A 200 -2.82 -27.08 5.91
C ASN A 200 -3.44 -28.39 6.43
N ASP A 201 -3.36 -28.67 7.73
CA ASP A 201 -4.00 -29.83 8.35
C ASP A 201 -5.51 -29.61 8.55
N PRO A 202 -6.37 -30.65 8.39
CA PRO A 202 -6.03 -32.06 8.18
C PRO A 202 -5.78 -32.46 6.71
N GLY A 203 -5.66 -31.49 5.79
CA GLY A 203 -5.28 -31.70 4.39
C GLY A 203 -6.40 -32.22 3.47
N PRO A 204 -6.16 -32.26 2.16
CA PRO A 204 -7.17 -32.58 1.14
C PRO A 204 -7.58 -34.06 1.10
N ARG A 205 -6.96 -34.94 1.88
CA ARG A 205 -7.36 -36.36 1.99
C ARG A 205 -8.21 -36.65 3.22
N PHE A 206 -8.48 -35.64 4.05
CA PHE A 206 -9.39 -35.80 5.19
C PHE A 206 -10.83 -36.05 4.69
N PRO A 207 -11.57 -37.03 5.25
CA PRO A 207 -12.80 -37.54 4.64
C PRO A 207 -14.05 -36.71 4.98
N TRP A 208 -14.00 -35.38 4.75
CA TRP A 208 -15.08 -34.44 5.06
C TRP A 208 -16.45 -34.86 4.53
N GLN A 209 -16.53 -35.34 3.28
CA GLN A 209 -17.79 -35.80 2.69
C GLN A 209 -18.37 -37.04 3.41
N GLN A 210 -17.52 -37.95 3.90
CA GLN A 210 -17.95 -39.14 4.63
C GLN A 210 -18.44 -38.78 6.04
N LEU A 211 -17.76 -37.83 6.70
CA LEU A 211 -18.23 -37.24 7.95
C LEU A 211 -19.61 -36.58 7.75
N TYR A 212 -19.80 -35.80 6.69
CA TYR A 212 -21.09 -35.18 6.37
C TYR A 212 -22.20 -36.22 6.15
N GLN A 213 -21.93 -37.31 5.43
CA GLN A 213 -22.86 -38.43 5.26
C GLN A 213 -23.22 -39.11 6.59
N ALA A 214 -22.31 -39.08 7.58
CA ALA A 214 -22.56 -39.52 8.95
C ALA A 214 -23.16 -38.43 9.87
N GLY A 215 -23.60 -37.29 9.33
CA GLY A 215 -24.24 -36.19 10.06
C GLY A 215 -23.27 -35.22 10.73
N ILE A 216 -21.98 -35.23 10.37
CA ILE A 216 -20.92 -34.43 10.99
C ILE A 216 -20.41 -33.39 9.99
N GLY A 217 -20.52 -32.10 10.33
CA GLY A 217 -19.95 -31.01 9.54
C GLY A 217 -20.84 -30.54 8.39
N ALA A 218 -20.32 -29.57 7.63
CA ALA A 218 -21.03 -28.93 6.54
C ALA A 218 -20.64 -29.54 5.18
N TRP A 219 -21.60 -29.59 4.25
CA TRP A 219 -21.35 -29.91 2.84
C TRP A 219 -22.43 -29.31 1.96
N TYR A 220 -22.16 -29.13 0.68
CA TYR A 220 -23.10 -28.56 -0.30
C TYR A 220 -23.90 -29.64 -1.03
N GLU A 221 -25.01 -29.23 -1.65
CA GLU A 221 -25.73 -30.07 -2.62
C GLU A 221 -25.17 -29.83 -4.03
N THR A 222 -25.02 -30.90 -4.82
CA THR A 222 -24.44 -30.82 -6.18
C THR A 222 -25.27 -29.93 -7.11
N ASP A 223 -26.59 -30.08 -7.12
CA ASP A 223 -27.50 -29.29 -7.95
C ASP A 223 -27.38 -27.77 -7.68
N THR A 224 -27.15 -27.39 -6.42
CA THR A 224 -26.93 -25.99 -6.03
C THR A 224 -25.56 -25.48 -6.50
N VAL A 225 -24.52 -26.32 -6.51
CA VAL A 225 -23.23 -25.96 -7.11
C VAL A 225 -23.40 -25.79 -8.62
N ASP A 226 -24.07 -26.69 -9.33
CA ASP A 226 -24.25 -26.58 -10.77
C ASP A 226 -25.05 -25.34 -11.17
N LYS A 227 -26.10 -25.00 -10.41
CA LYS A 227 -26.84 -23.72 -10.50
C LYS A 227 -25.92 -22.50 -10.42
N TYR A 228 -25.04 -22.44 -9.41
CA TYR A 228 -24.13 -21.29 -9.25
C TYR A 228 -22.95 -21.32 -10.23
N TRP A 229 -22.53 -22.51 -10.66
CA TRP A 229 -21.45 -22.66 -11.63
C TRP A 229 -21.91 -22.11 -12.99
N GLN A 230 -23.13 -22.43 -13.44
CA GLN A 230 -23.70 -21.81 -14.65
C GLN A 230 -23.72 -20.28 -14.60
N ILE A 231 -23.90 -19.67 -13.42
CA ILE A 231 -23.86 -18.21 -13.23
C ILE A 231 -22.42 -17.70 -13.36
N PHE A 232 -21.47 -18.25 -12.60
CA PHE A 232 -20.09 -17.75 -12.56
C PHE A 232 -19.22 -18.15 -13.76
N GLU A 233 -19.66 -19.12 -14.57
CA GLU A 233 -19.04 -19.46 -15.85
C GLU A 233 -19.42 -18.47 -16.96
N GLN A 234 -20.60 -17.85 -16.88
CA GLN A 234 -21.02 -16.78 -17.80
C GLN A 234 -20.25 -15.49 -17.51
N GLU A 235 -20.28 -15.02 -16.26
CA GLU A 235 -19.57 -13.82 -15.82
C GLU A 235 -18.87 -14.06 -14.48
N LYS A 236 -17.54 -13.90 -14.47
CA LYS A 236 -16.73 -14.27 -13.30
C LYS A 236 -16.96 -13.32 -12.13
N ALA A 237 -17.05 -13.87 -10.93
CA ALA A 237 -17.02 -13.09 -9.70
C ALA A 237 -15.68 -12.33 -9.57
N ASN A 238 -15.73 -11.04 -9.24
CA ASN A 238 -14.54 -10.28 -8.87
C ASN A 238 -14.00 -10.73 -7.50
N THR A 239 -12.72 -10.45 -7.22
CA THR A 239 -12.07 -10.93 -6.00
C THR A 239 -12.70 -10.38 -4.71
N GLY A 240 -13.19 -9.14 -4.72
CA GLY A 240 -13.88 -8.54 -3.57
C GLY A 240 -15.14 -9.32 -3.18
N LEU A 241 -15.94 -9.72 -4.16
CA LEU A 241 -17.10 -10.59 -3.94
C LEU A 241 -16.71 -11.97 -3.41
N ILE A 242 -15.62 -12.57 -3.90
CA ILE A 242 -15.11 -13.87 -3.43
C ILE A 242 -14.66 -13.78 -1.96
N GLN A 243 -13.90 -12.74 -1.60
CA GLN A 243 -13.48 -12.46 -0.23
C GLN A 243 -14.70 -12.22 0.68
N ALA A 244 -15.68 -11.44 0.22
CA ALA A 244 -16.92 -11.20 0.94
C ALA A 244 -17.72 -12.50 1.18
N ALA A 245 -17.72 -13.43 0.22
CA ALA A 245 -18.37 -14.73 0.33
C ALA A 245 -17.67 -15.66 1.32
N LEU A 246 -16.33 -15.79 1.23
CA LEU A 246 -15.51 -16.56 2.18
C LEU A 246 -15.68 -16.03 3.62
N LYS A 247 -15.61 -14.71 3.81
CA LYS A 247 -15.85 -14.04 5.09
C LYS A 247 -17.27 -14.26 5.61
N SER A 248 -18.26 -14.24 4.72
CA SER A 248 -19.66 -14.48 5.07
C SER A 248 -19.91 -15.91 5.54
N TYR A 249 -19.15 -16.89 5.04
CA TYR A 249 -19.22 -18.28 5.46
C TYR A 249 -18.53 -18.53 6.80
N GLY A 250 -17.33 -17.98 7.00
CA GLY A 250 -16.64 -18.06 8.30
C GLY A 250 -15.17 -17.65 8.34
N TYR A 251 -14.50 -17.52 7.20
CA TYR A 251 -13.05 -17.28 7.15
C TYR A 251 -12.67 -15.86 7.61
N GLY A 252 -11.46 -15.74 8.18
CA GLY A 252 -10.90 -14.47 8.67
C GLY A 252 -10.34 -13.54 7.59
N VAL A 253 -10.81 -13.65 6.35
CA VAL A 253 -10.30 -12.89 5.20
C VAL A 253 -10.84 -11.45 5.21
N VAL A 254 -9.98 -10.48 4.92
CA VAL A 254 -10.33 -9.08 4.72
C VAL A 254 -10.65 -8.85 3.25
N GLU A 255 -11.74 -8.15 2.97
CA GLU A 255 -12.09 -7.73 1.62
C GLU A 255 -11.17 -6.59 1.16
N THR A 256 -10.23 -6.89 0.27
CA THR A 256 -9.25 -5.96 -0.32
C THR A 256 -9.55 -5.65 -1.79
N GLY A 257 -10.29 -6.52 -2.48
CA GLY A 257 -10.56 -6.43 -3.92
C GLY A 257 -9.44 -7.01 -4.80
N GLU A 258 -8.29 -7.36 -4.22
CA GLU A 258 -7.12 -7.89 -4.93
C GLU A 258 -6.88 -9.37 -4.60
N LEU A 259 -6.27 -10.12 -5.53
CA LEU A 259 -5.94 -11.53 -5.34
C LEU A 259 -4.65 -11.70 -4.52
N ASP A 260 -4.73 -11.27 -3.26
CA ASP A 260 -3.63 -11.22 -2.30
C ASP A 260 -3.33 -12.59 -1.64
N ALA A 261 -2.25 -12.65 -0.85
CA ALA A 261 -1.79 -13.88 -0.21
C ALA A 261 -2.82 -14.48 0.77
N GLN A 262 -3.52 -13.65 1.57
CA GLN A 262 -4.58 -14.15 2.46
C GLN A 262 -5.71 -14.81 1.67
N THR A 263 -6.05 -14.29 0.48
CA THR A 263 -7.14 -14.80 -0.36
C THR A 263 -6.74 -16.13 -0.97
N LEU A 264 -5.53 -16.21 -1.53
CA LEU A 264 -5.01 -17.45 -2.12
C LEU A 264 -4.81 -18.56 -1.07
N ASP A 265 -4.36 -18.23 0.13
CA ASP A 265 -4.22 -19.20 1.24
C ASP A 265 -5.59 -19.64 1.77
N THR A 266 -6.56 -18.73 1.89
CA THR A 266 -7.94 -19.03 2.30
C THR A 266 -8.66 -19.89 1.26
N LEU A 267 -8.49 -19.60 -0.03
CA LEU A 267 -9.03 -20.43 -1.12
C LEU A 267 -8.42 -21.83 -1.11
N SER A 268 -7.12 -21.95 -0.79
CA SER A 268 -6.46 -23.25 -0.65
C SER A 268 -7.05 -24.08 0.49
N ALA A 269 -7.20 -23.50 1.69
CA ALA A 269 -7.86 -24.16 2.82
C ALA A 269 -9.31 -24.55 2.50
N PHE A 270 -10.09 -23.64 1.90
CA PHE A 270 -11.46 -23.90 1.46
C PHE A 270 -11.54 -25.06 0.45
N GLN A 271 -10.62 -25.12 -0.51
CA GLN A 271 -10.54 -26.21 -1.47
C GLN A 271 -10.14 -27.53 -0.79
N MET A 272 -9.20 -27.54 0.17
CA MET A 272 -8.86 -28.75 0.93
C MET A 272 -10.08 -29.32 1.68
N HIS A 273 -10.97 -28.45 2.18
CA HIS A 273 -12.20 -28.87 2.85
C HIS A 273 -13.26 -29.33 1.84
N PHE A 274 -13.68 -28.45 0.93
CA PHE A 274 -14.92 -28.62 0.13
C PHE A 274 -14.70 -29.03 -1.34
N VAL A 275 -13.48 -28.87 -1.89
CA VAL A 275 -13.14 -29.25 -3.27
C VAL A 275 -11.83 -30.06 -3.31
N PRO A 276 -11.66 -31.12 -2.48
CA PRO A 276 -10.36 -31.74 -2.20
C PRO A 276 -9.65 -32.34 -3.43
N TRP A 277 -10.39 -32.69 -4.47
CA TRP A 277 -9.85 -33.16 -5.76
C TRP A 277 -9.22 -32.05 -6.62
N LYS A 278 -9.32 -30.77 -6.23
CA LYS A 278 -8.78 -29.62 -6.98
C LYS A 278 -8.35 -28.49 -6.04
N VAL A 279 -7.26 -28.71 -5.31
CA VAL A 279 -6.61 -27.66 -4.49
C VAL A 279 -5.55 -26.94 -5.31
N THR A 280 -5.85 -25.71 -5.73
CA THR A 280 -4.95 -24.83 -6.49
C THR A 280 -4.62 -23.54 -5.73
N GLY A 281 -5.42 -23.18 -4.72
CA GLY A 281 -5.41 -21.86 -4.09
C GLY A 281 -5.91 -20.74 -5.02
N GLN A 282 -6.27 -21.04 -6.26
CA GLN A 282 -6.72 -20.06 -7.26
C GLN A 282 -8.25 -20.05 -7.35
N PRO A 283 -8.87 -18.88 -7.56
CA PRO A 283 -10.31 -18.79 -7.75
C PRO A 283 -10.72 -19.35 -9.12
N ASP A 284 -11.67 -20.28 -9.13
CA ASP A 284 -12.36 -20.72 -10.34
C ASP A 284 -13.87 -20.79 -10.12
N SER A 285 -14.64 -20.83 -11.21
CA SER A 285 -16.11 -20.76 -11.19
C SER A 285 -16.73 -21.84 -10.31
N LYS A 286 -16.15 -23.06 -10.28
CA LYS A 286 -16.63 -24.16 -9.45
C LYS A 286 -16.36 -23.93 -7.97
N THR A 287 -15.18 -23.40 -7.63
CA THR A 287 -14.81 -23.02 -6.26
C THR A 287 -15.75 -21.93 -5.76
N VAL A 288 -15.98 -20.87 -6.54
CA VAL A 288 -16.91 -19.78 -6.19
C VAL A 288 -18.34 -20.30 -6.07
N ALA A 289 -18.80 -21.15 -6.99
CA ALA A 289 -20.11 -21.80 -6.91
C ALA A 289 -20.27 -22.66 -5.66
N THR A 290 -19.21 -23.35 -5.23
CA THR A 290 -19.18 -24.15 -4.00
C THR A 290 -19.35 -23.25 -2.76
N ILE A 291 -18.68 -22.09 -2.70
CA ILE A 291 -18.86 -21.11 -1.62
C ILE A 291 -20.32 -20.63 -1.59
N PHE A 292 -20.89 -20.28 -2.75
CA PHE A 292 -22.27 -19.80 -2.83
C PHE A 292 -23.32 -20.88 -2.52
N ALA A 293 -23.08 -22.15 -2.88
CA ALA A 293 -23.96 -23.26 -2.50
C ALA A 293 -23.97 -23.53 -0.99
N LEU A 294 -22.80 -23.46 -0.34
CA LEU A 294 -22.69 -23.52 1.12
C LEU A 294 -23.37 -22.32 1.79
N LEU A 295 -23.19 -21.11 1.26
CA LEU A 295 -23.88 -19.91 1.73
C LEU A 295 -25.40 -20.03 1.55
N GLU A 296 -25.92 -20.56 0.43
CA GLU A 296 -27.36 -20.74 0.23
C GLU A 296 -27.95 -21.71 1.25
N LYS A 297 -27.25 -22.81 1.53
CA LYS A 297 -27.70 -23.86 2.46
C LYS A 297 -27.65 -23.44 3.94
N TYR A 298 -26.59 -22.74 4.36
CA TYR A 298 -26.36 -22.44 5.78
C TYR A 298 -26.55 -20.96 6.16
N PHE A 299 -26.53 -20.04 5.19
CA PHE A 299 -26.65 -18.59 5.40
C PHE A 299 -27.46 -17.88 4.28
N PRO A 300 -28.70 -18.32 3.98
CA PRO A 300 -29.43 -17.91 2.77
C PRO A 300 -29.62 -16.39 2.61
N GLU A 301 -29.75 -15.64 3.70
CA GLU A 301 -29.80 -14.17 3.67
C GLU A 301 -28.48 -13.55 3.18
N LYS A 302 -27.33 -14.08 3.62
CA LYS A 302 -26.01 -13.64 3.16
C LYS A 302 -25.80 -14.00 1.69
N ALA A 303 -26.19 -15.21 1.29
CA ALA A 303 -26.14 -15.65 -0.11
C ALA A 303 -26.97 -14.72 -1.02
N THR A 304 -28.18 -14.37 -0.59
CA THR A 304 -29.08 -13.45 -1.30
C THR A 304 -28.48 -12.04 -1.41
N ALA A 305 -27.90 -11.52 -0.32
CA ALA A 305 -27.24 -10.21 -0.32
C ALA A 305 -26.02 -10.17 -1.24
N LEU A 306 -25.18 -11.21 -1.22
CA LEU A 306 -24.01 -11.34 -2.10
C LEU A 306 -24.40 -11.53 -3.57
N LEU A 307 -25.45 -12.30 -3.86
CA LEU A 307 -25.94 -12.46 -5.22
C LEU A 307 -26.60 -11.18 -5.76
N LYS A 308 -27.24 -10.39 -4.89
CA LYS A 308 -27.71 -9.03 -5.24
C LYS A 308 -26.53 -8.11 -5.54
N ARG A 309 -25.48 -8.15 -4.71
CA ARG A 309 -24.23 -7.40 -4.92
C ARG A 309 -23.58 -7.75 -6.26
N TYR A 310 -23.37 -9.04 -6.54
CA TYR A 310 -22.86 -9.54 -7.82
C TYR A 310 -23.64 -8.99 -9.01
N LYS A 311 -24.97 -9.10 -8.98
CA LYS A 311 -25.84 -8.55 -10.03
C LYS A 311 -25.68 -7.03 -10.15
N SER A 312 -25.60 -6.29 -9.04
CA SER A 312 -25.38 -4.84 -9.08
C SER A 312 -24.01 -4.45 -9.62
N GLU A 313 -22.96 -5.24 -9.34
CA GLU A 313 -21.60 -5.02 -9.85
C GLU A 313 -21.49 -5.36 -11.35
N LEU A 314 -22.31 -6.28 -11.87
CA LEU A 314 -22.45 -6.54 -13.31
C LEU A 314 -23.29 -5.48 -14.03
N THR A 315 -24.35 -4.97 -13.41
CA THR A 315 -25.19 -3.90 -13.99
C THR A 315 -24.64 -2.50 -13.79
N ALA A 316 -23.63 -2.34 -12.94
CA ALA A 316 -22.88 -1.12 -12.79
C ALA A 316 -22.06 -0.89 -14.06
N ALA A 317 -22.67 -0.18 -15.03
CA ALA A 317 -21.88 0.60 -15.97
C ALA A 317 -20.84 1.41 -15.16
N PRO A 318 -19.60 1.53 -15.64
CA PRO A 318 -18.54 2.19 -14.89
C PRO A 318 -18.80 3.70 -14.78
N GLU A 319 -19.57 4.10 -13.77
CA GLU A 319 -19.63 5.45 -13.22
C GLU A 319 -18.75 5.44 -11.94
N VAL A 320 -17.52 5.92 -11.95
CA VAL A 320 -16.95 6.97 -12.81
C VAL A 320 -15.77 6.43 -13.63
N LEU A 321 -16.04 6.00 -14.86
CA LEU A 321 -15.07 6.18 -15.93
C LEU A 321 -15.00 7.70 -16.18
N LEU A 322 -14.06 8.35 -15.49
CA LEU A 322 -13.50 9.60 -16.01
C LEU A 322 -12.97 9.20 -17.39
N THR A 323 -13.68 9.57 -18.45
CA THR A 323 -13.07 9.66 -19.77
C THR A 323 -11.87 10.56 -19.58
N GLN A 324 -10.66 9.97 -19.53
CA GLN A 324 -9.42 10.74 -19.42
C GLN A 324 -9.43 11.71 -20.59
N LYS A 325 -9.63 12.99 -20.29
CA LYS A 325 -9.72 14.03 -21.31
C LYS A 325 -8.44 13.97 -22.11
N ARG A 326 -8.55 13.86 -23.43
CA ARG A 326 -7.43 13.69 -24.36
C ARG A 326 -6.67 15.02 -24.59
N GLY A 327 -6.51 15.81 -23.53
CA GLY A 327 -6.06 17.19 -23.56
C GLY A 327 -6.78 18.07 -22.53
N GLN A 328 -6.51 19.37 -22.61
CA GLN A 328 -7.11 20.41 -21.78
C GLN A 328 -8.54 20.78 -22.23
N VAL A 329 -8.84 20.59 -23.53
CA VAL A 329 -10.20 20.55 -24.07
C VAL A 329 -10.41 19.15 -24.62
N ASP A 330 -11.51 18.52 -24.25
CA ASP A 330 -12.10 17.32 -24.87
C ASP A 330 -13.61 17.45 -24.64
N GLN A 331 -14.29 18.12 -25.57
CA GLN A 331 -15.66 18.63 -25.40
C GLN A 331 -16.48 18.52 -26.68
N ARG A 332 -17.74 18.09 -26.54
CA ARG A 332 -18.74 18.05 -27.61
C ARG A 332 -19.35 19.43 -27.85
N PHE A 333 -19.42 19.83 -29.12
CA PHE A 333 -20.10 21.02 -29.60
C PHE A 333 -21.19 20.60 -30.62
N PRO A 334 -22.41 21.18 -30.59
CA PRO A 334 -22.87 22.13 -29.58
C PRO A 334 -22.91 21.49 -28.18
N GLU A 335 -22.68 22.29 -27.14
CA GLU A 335 -22.77 21.85 -25.75
C GLU A 335 -24.17 21.27 -25.46
N ILE A 336 -24.24 20.21 -24.65
CA ILE A 336 -25.50 19.52 -24.32
C ILE A 336 -26.37 20.39 -23.41
N ASP A 337 -25.81 20.83 -22.28
CA ASP A 337 -26.50 21.65 -21.27
C ASP A 337 -26.40 23.14 -21.58
N ARG A 338 -27.11 23.58 -22.62
CA ARG A 338 -27.06 24.98 -23.11
C ARG A 338 -27.75 25.95 -22.14
N SER A 339 -27.10 27.09 -21.93
CA SER A 339 -27.72 28.27 -21.30
C SER A 339 -28.66 28.98 -22.28
N THR A 340 -29.71 29.62 -21.75
CA THR A 340 -30.56 30.56 -22.51
C THR A 340 -29.83 31.85 -22.91
N ARG A 341 -28.61 32.07 -22.41
CA ARG A 341 -27.73 33.20 -22.77
C ARG A 341 -26.71 32.74 -23.82
N GLU A 342 -27.06 32.86 -25.11
CA GLU A 342 -26.26 32.33 -26.23
C GLU A 342 -24.75 32.63 -26.16
N LEU A 343 -24.35 33.83 -25.72
CA LEU A 343 -22.95 34.23 -25.65
C LEU A 343 -22.09 33.49 -24.59
N VAL A 344 -22.68 32.68 -23.70
CA VAL A 344 -21.91 31.83 -22.78
C VAL A 344 -21.73 30.39 -23.26
N ASN A 345 -22.47 29.97 -24.29
CA ASN A 345 -22.40 28.62 -24.84
C ASN A 345 -21.27 28.49 -25.86
N ASP A 346 -20.85 27.23 -26.10
CA ASP A 346 -19.92 26.77 -27.12
C ASP A 346 -18.54 27.47 -27.06
N ARG A 347 -18.09 27.77 -25.84
CA ARG A 347 -16.95 28.65 -25.55
C ARG A 347 -16.15 28.16 -24.35
N THR A 348 -14.84 28.08 -24.52
CA THR A 348 -13.92 27.66 -23.45
C THR A 348 -12.55 28.32 -23.59
N THR A 349 -11.66 28.04 -22.65
CA THR A 349 -10.28 28.55 -22.66
C THR A 349 -9.27 27.42 -22.55
N PHE A 350 -8.10 27.61 -23.14
CA PHE A 350 -7.00 26.65 -23.11
C PHE A 350 -5.65 27.37 -23.02
N LYS A 351 -4.63 26.75 -22.44
CA LYS A 351 -3.27 27.28 -22.41
C LYS A 351 -2.51 26.90 -23.67
N SER A 352 -1.79 27.84 -24.27
CA SER A 352 -0.86 27.58 -25.37
C SER A 352 0.34 28.54 -25.31
N TYR A 353 1.29 28.33 -26.21
CA TYR A 353 2.36 29.28 -26.49
C TYR A 353 2.23 29.85 -27.90
N ARG A 354 2.76 31.05 -28.11
CA ARG A 354 2.77 31.72 -29.42
C ARG A 354 3.57 30.88 -30.41
N GLY A 355 2.95 30.51 -31.52
CA GLY A 355 3.60 29.67 -32.54
C GLY A 355 3.56 28.17 -32.25
N SER A 356 2.81 27.72 -31.24
CA SER A 356 2.57 26.30 -30.93
C SER A 356 1.06 25.96 -30.91
N GLY A 357 0.74 24.71 -30.60
CA GLY A 357 -0.63 24.22 -30.43
C GLY A 357 -1.28 23.67 -31.69
N GLU A 358 -2.24 22.78 -31.46
CA GLU A 358 -3.07 22.10 -32.46
C GLU A 358 -4.49 21.89 -31.93
N ILE A 359 -5.40 21.59 -32.85
CA ILE A 359 -6.80 21.24 -32.56
C ILE A 359 -7.12 19.97 -33.34
N ILE A 360 -7.70 18.99 -32.64
CA ILE A 360 -8.22 17.76 -33.24
C ILE A 360 -9.74 17.85 -33.18
N ILE A 361 -10.39 17.42 -34.25
CA ILE A 361 -11.84 17.46 -34.43
C ILE A 361 -12.29 16.03 -34.77
N ASP A 362 -12.93 15.37 -33.81
CA ASP A 362 -13.65 14.12 -34.06
C ASP A 362 -15.04 14.53 -34.59
N ASN A 363 -15.29 14.35 -35.89
CA ASN A 363 -16.56 14.74 -36.50
C ASN A 363 -17.60 13.63 -36.34
N ASN A 364 -18.70 13.90 -35.63
CA ASN A 364 -19.74 12.89 -35.48
C ASN A 364 -20.63 12.87 -36.73
N ASP A 365 -21.15 14.04 -37.12
CA ASP A 365 -22.21 14.17 -38.13
C ASP A 365 -22.28 15.56 -38.80
N ALA A 366 -21.34 16.47 -38.53
CA ALA A 366 -21.33 17.80 -39.14
C ALA A 366 -20.77 17.81 -40.58
N LEU A 367 -21.40 18.58 -41.46
CA LEU A 367 -20.91 18.89 -42.81
C LEU A 367 -20.04 20.15 -42.83
N SER A 368 -20.25 21.11 -41.91
CA SER A 368 -19.39 22.29 -41.74
C SER A 368 -19.53 22.88 -40.33
N ALA A 369 -18.52 23.62 -39.88
CA ALA A 369 -18.54 24.37 -38.62
C ALA A 369 -17.59 25.58 -38.65
N ASP A 370 -17.90 26.60 -37.85
CA ASP A 370 -17.08 27.80 -37.70
C ASP A 370 -16.35 27.79 -36.36
N ILE A 371 -15.04 27.51 -36.41
CA ILE A 371 -14.20 27.45 -35.21
C ILE A 371 -13.29 28.68 -35.16
N TYR A 372 -13.25 29.35 -34.01
CA TYR A 372 -12.46 30.56 -33.77
C TYR A 372 -11.49 30.35 -32.61
N ILE A 373 -10.25 30.78 -32.81
CA ILE A 373 -9.22 30.85 -31.77
C ILE A 373 -8.81 32.32 -31.59
N ASN A 374 -8.97 32.85 -30.37
CA ASN A 374 -8.72 34.27 -30.08
C ASN A 374 -9.46 35.23 -31.05
N GLY A 375 -10.72 34.90 -31.37
CA GLY A 375 -11.55 35.63 -32.31
C GLY A 375 -11.21 35.44 -33.80
N GLN A 376 -10.14 34.72 -34.13
CA GLN A 376 -9.73 34.46 -35.51
C GLN A 376 -10.25 33.10 -35.99
N LYS A 377 -11.07 33.10 -37.05
CA LYS A 377 -11.58 31.87 -37.67
C LYS A 377 -10.42 30.99 -38.15
N ILE A 378 -10.50 29.68 -37.91
CA ILE A 378 -9.54 28.70 -38.41
C ILE A 378 -9.95 28.21 -39.80
N ASN A 379 -8.98 27.83 -40.63
CA ASN A 379 -9.25 27.30 -41.96
C ASN A 379 -9.39 25.78 -41.85
N ILE A 380 -10.61 25.29 -41.64
CA ILE A 380 -10.94 23.87 -41.82
C ILE A 380 -11.40 23.60 -43.27
N ARG A 381 -11.65 22.33 -43.60
CA ARG A 381 -12.22 21.95 -44.91
C ARG A 381 -13.66 22.48 -45.00
N GLU A 382 -14.04 23.04 -46.15
CA GLU A 382 -15.38 23.62 -46.37
C GLU A 382 -16.54 22.62 -46.21
N ARG A 383 -16.29 21.35 -46.56
CA ARG A 383 -17.21 20.23 -46.36
C ARG A 383 -16.49 19.09 -45.65
N MET A 384 -16.98 18.71 -44.48
CA MET A 384 -16.47 17.62 -43.66
C MET A 384 -17.20 16.31 -43.99
N GLU A 385 -16.50 15.20 -43.79
CA GLU A 385 -17.03 13.83 -43.93
C GLU A 385 -17.45 13.31 -42.56
N ILE A 386 -18.57 12.59 -42.52
CA ILE A 386 -19.18 12.05 -41.29
C ILE A 386 -18.29 10.95 -40.71
N GLY A 387 -18.03 10.99 -39.40
CA GLY A 387 -17.18 10.03 -38.69
C GLY A 387 -15.66 10.26 -38.79
N GLU A 388 -15.20 11.21 -39.62
CA GLU A 388 -13.77 11.45 -39.84
C GLU A 388 -13.10 12.30 -38.75
N ARG A 389 -11.79 12.06 -38.55
CA ARG A 389 -10.94 12.84 -37.66
C ARG A 389 -10.12 13.85 -38.44
N TYR A 390 -10.15 15.11 -38.01
CA TYR A 390 -9.31 16.18 -38.57
C TYR A 390 -8.32 16.71 -37.53
N GLN A 391 -7.14 17.15 -37.99
CA GLN A 391 -6.11 17.76 -37.14
C GLN A 391 -5.60 19.03 -37.83
N TYR A 392 -5.67 20.17 -37.12
CA TYR A 392 -5.30 21.48 -37.65
C TYR A 392 -4.31 22.21 -36.73
N SER A 393 -3.40 22.96 -37.32
CA SER A 393 -2.38 23.72 -36.58
C SER A 393 -2.91 25.06 -36.07
N LEU A 394 -2.73 25.34 -34.77
CA LEU A 394 -3.13 26.61 -34.15
C LEU A 394 -2.03 27.69 -34.16
N LYS A 395 -0.81 27.34 -34.58
CA LYS A 395 0.42 28.15 -34.48
C LYS A 395 0.29 29.62 -34.92
N ARG A 396 -0.57 29.94 -35.90
CA ARG A 396 -0.78 31.31 -36.41
C ARG A 396 -1.69 32.18 -35.52
N ARG A 397 -2.40 31.59 -34.57
CA ARG A 397 -3.51 32.21 -33.81
C ARG A 397 -3.29 32.18 -32.29
N THR A 398 -2.39 31.33 -31.81
CA THR A 398 -2.07 31.19 -30.39
C THR A 398 -1.17 32.30 -29.85
N ILE A 399 -1.39 32.65 -28.59
CA ILE A 399 -0.58 33.55 -27.77
C ILE A 399 -0.05 32.80 -26.54
N ASN A 400 0.95 33.35 -25.84
CA ASN A 400 1.44 32.78 -24.59
C ASN A 400 0.38 32.90 -23.49
N GLY A 401 0.16 31.81 -22.75
CA GLY A 401 -0.80 31.76 -21.65
C GLY A 401 -2.19 31.36 -22.13
N VAL A 402 -3.22 32.03 -21.62
CA VAL A 402 -4.62 31.68 -21.87
C VAL A 402 -5.06 32.14 -23.25
N ASN A 403 -5.67 31.22 -23.99
CA ASN A 403 -6.26 31.38 -25.30
C ASN A 403 -7.77 31.05 -25.22
N THR A 404 -8.56 31.57 -26.13
CA THR A 404 -10.02 31.34 -26.21
C THR A 404 -10.38 30.47 -27.40
N LEU A 405 -11.32 29.55 -27.20
CA LEU A 405 -11.99 28.75 -28.23
C LEU A 405 -13.47 29.17 -28.29
N LYS A 406 -14.00 29.28 -29.51
CA LYS A 406 -15.44 29.34 -29.79
C LYS A 406 -15.74 28.41 -30.96
N VAL A 407 -16.82 27.62 -30.86
CA VAL A 407 -17.42 26.89 -31.99
C VAL A 407 -18.77 27.53 -32.33
N ASP A 408 -19.13 27.56 -33.60
CA ASP A 408 -20.36 28.19 -34.12
C ASP A 408 -20.80 27.57 -35.46
N ASN A 409 -21.97 27.92 -35.96
CA ASN A 409 -22.47 27.59 -37.31
C ASN A 409 -22.30 26.10 -37.70
N ILE A 410 -22.53 25.18 -36.76
CA ILE A 410 -22.50 23.73 -37.03
C ILE A 410 -23.70 23.38 -37.90
N PHE A 411 -23.45 22.76 -39.06
CA PHE A 411 -24.47 22.40 -40.04
C PHE A 411 -24.34 20.92 -40.43
N PRO A 412 -25.45 20.17 -40.64
CA PRO A 412 -26.85 20.57 -40.48
C PRO A 412 -27.22 20.84 -39.01
N GLU A 413 -28.37 21.48 -38.80
CA GLU A 413 -28.90 21.68 -37.45
C GLU A 413 -29.10 20.32 -36.74
N GLY A 414 -28.69 20.23 -35.47
CA GLY A 414 -28.65 18.98 -34.71
C GLY A 414 -27.35 18.18 -34.83
N ALA A 415 -26.50 18.47 -35.83
CA ALA A 415 -25.20 17.84 -35.95
C ALA A 415 -24.20 18.32 -34.89
N SER A 416 -23.07 17.62 -34.79
CA SER A 416 -22.13 17.74 -33.69
C SER A 416 -20.71 17.30 -34.06
N LEU A 417 -19.76 17.79 -33.26
CA LEU A 417 -18.34 17.49 -33.37
C LEU A 417 -17.69 17.58 -31.98
N ASN A 418 -16.69 16.75 -31.70
CA ASN A 418 -15.94 16.80 -30.46
C ASN A 418 -14.57 17.45 -30.69
N ILE A 419 -14.34 18.61 -30.08
CA ILE A 419 -13.07 19.33 -30.14
C ILE A 419 -12.16 18.82 -29.04
N ILE A 420 -10.92 18.52 -29.43
CA ILE A 420 -9.83 18.18 -28.54
C ILE A 420 -8.70 19.18 -28.75
N ILE A 421 -8.16 19.72 -27.66
CA ILE A 421 -6.93 20.53 -27.67
C ILE A 421 -5.97 19.91 -26.65
N PRO A 422 -4.85 19.31 -27.09
CA PRO A 422 -3.81 18.79 -26.20
C PRO A 422 -3.19 19.87 -25.30
N PHE A 423 -2.65 19.46 -24.15
CA PHE A 423 -1.80 20.30 -23.32
C PHE A 423 -0.47 20.61 -24.03
N PRO A 424 0.18 21.77 -23.81
CA PRO A 424 1.48 22.07 -24.40
C PRO A 424 2.59 21.09 -24.00
N GLU A 425 3.38 20.64 -24.97
CA GLU A 425 4.58 19.84 -24.72
C GLU A 425 5.86 20.70 -24.75
N LEU A 426 6.96 20.18 -24.20
CA LEU A 426 8.24 20.88 -24.16
C LEU A 426 8.93 20.91 -25.53
N GLU A 427 9.20 22.11 -26.05
CA GLU A 427 10.10 22.29 -27.19
C GLU A 427 11.57 22.23 -26.74
N PHE A 428 12.26 21.13 -27.07
CA PHE A 428 13.71 20.95 -26.84
C PHE A 428 14.56 21.74 -27.86
N ASN A 429 14.47 23.07 -27.82
CA ASN A 429 15.15 24.01 -28.73
C ASN A 429 16.38 24.70 -28.11
N SER A 430 17.05 24.05 -27.14
CA SER A 430 18.21 24.64 -26.45
C SER A 430 19.45 24.70 -27.35
N LYS A 431 19.85 25.91 -27.78
CA LYS A 431 21.19 26.13 -28.34
C LYS A 431 22.24 25.83 -27.26
N LYS A 432 23.27 25.02 -27.57
CA LYS A 432 24.36 24.66 -26.63
C LYS A 432 25.09 25.85 -26.01
N GLN A 433 24.99 27.05 -26.59
CA GLN A 433 25.60 28.29 -26.10
C GLN A 433 24.60 29.46 -26.21
N ASP A 434 23.57 29.46 -25.37
CA ASP A 434 22.75 30.65 -25.16
C ASP A 434 23.49 31.63 -24.24
N LYS A 435 23.97 32.74 -24.83
CA LYS A 435 24.85 33.71 -24.16
C LYS A 435 24.25 34.34 -22.89
N ARG A 436 22.91 34.37 -22.77
CA ARG A 436 22.21 34.91 -21.58
C ARG A 436 22.62 34.19 -20.30
N PHE A 437 22.98 32.91 -20.39
CA PHE A 437 23.38 32.10 -19.24
C PHE A 437 24.89 32.13 -18.94
N ILE A 438 25.67 33.01 -19.58
CA ILE A 438 27.14 33.05 -19.41
C ILE A 438 27.58 33.23 -17.94
N ASN A 439 26.83 34.01 -17.15
CA ASN A 439 27.13 34.20 -15.73
C ASN A 439 26.80 32.97 -14.89
N VAL A 440 25.73 32.24 -15.23
CA VAL A 440 25.38 30.94 -14.62
C VAL A 440 26.48 29.92 -14.92
N ASP A 441 26.88 29.82 -16.19
CA ASP A 441 27.95 28.92 -16.64
C ASP A 441 29.28 29.25 -15.94
N LYS A 442 29.62 30.54 -15.83
CA LYS A 442 30.83 31.00 -15.13
C LYS A 442 30.82 30.62 -13.65
N GLN A 443 29.72 30.84 -12.94
CA GLN A 443 29.63 30.54 -11.50
C GLN A 443 29.74 29.04 -11.22
N ILE A 444 29.01 28.20 -11.97
CA ILE A 444 29.02 26.74 -11.74
C ILE A 444 30.40 26.15 -12.08
N ASN A 445 31.04 26.60 -13.16
CA ASN A 445 32.39 26.14 -13.49
C ASN A 445 33.43 26.60 -12.45
N ALA A 446 33.37 27.85 -11.97
CA ALA A 446 34.25 28.34 -10.92
C ALA A 446 34.12 27.56 -9.60
N ASP A 447 32.90 27.15 -9.22
CA ASP A 447 32.68 26.28 -8.06
C ASP A 447 33.31 24.88 -8.28
N ILE A 448 33.22 24.32 -9.50
CA ILE A 448 33.76 23.00 -9.84
C ILE A 448 35.30 23.00 -9.84
N GLU A 449 35.92 24.03 -10.42
CA GLU A 449 37.37 24.27 -10.37
C GLU A 449 37.87 24.34 -8.92
N GLN A 450 37.11 24.98 -8.02
CA GLN A 450 37.41 25.07 -6.60
C GLN A 450 37.03 23.83 -5.77
N GLY A 451 36.39 22.83 -6.37
CA GLY A 451 36.19 21.51 -5.76
C GLY A 451 34.77 20.96 -5.75
N PHE A 452 33.74 21.72 -6.15
CA PHE A 452 32.37 21.22 -6.27
C PHE A 452 32.32 19.97 -7.20
N PRO A 453 31.48 18.97 -6.92
CA PRO A 453 31.52 17.70 -7.66
C PRO A 453 30.92 17.81 -9.06
N GLY A 454 29.64 18.17 -9.18
CA GLY A 454 28.97 18.33 -10.47
C GLY A 454 27.50 18.74 -10.36
N ALA A 455 26.95 19.21 -11.47
CA ALA A 455 25.59 19.72 -11.58
C ALA A 455 24.97 19.44 -12.96
N ALA A 456 23.66 19.31 -13.01
CA ALA A 456 22.85 19.38 -14.22
C ALA A 456 21.77 20.45 -14.04
N LEU A 457 21.72 21.42 -14.95
CA LEU A 457 20.78 22.53 -14.96
C LEU A 457 19.88 22.45 -16.20
N MET A 458 18.58 22.52 -15.98
CA MET A 458 17.59 22.76 -17.03
C MET A 458 16.72 23.97 -16.67
N VAL A 459 16.45 24.81 -17.68
CA VAL A 459 15.59 26.00 -17.55
C VAL A 459 14.55 25.97 -18.67
N ILE A 460 13.29 26.06 -18.27
CA ILE A 460 12.10 26.08 -19.11
C ILE A 460 11.51 27.49 -19.07
N LYS A 461 11.16 28.06 -20.23
CA LYS A 461 10.43 29.33 -20.34
C LYS A 461 9.47 29.28 -21.52
N ASP A 462 8.21 29.66 -21.31
CA ASP A 462 7.17 29.68 -22.37
C ASP A 462 7.06 28.34 -23.12
N GLY A 463 7.10 27.22 -22.38
CA GLY A 463 7.06 25.86 -22.92
C GLY A 463 8.34 25.39 -23.65
N LYS A 464 9.45 26.14 -23.58
CA LYS A 464 10.68 25.83 -24.29
C LYS A 464 11.83 25.58 -23.33
N VAL A 465 12.64 24.55 -23.60
CA VAL A 465 13.90 24.32 -22.89
C VAL A 465 14.93 25.31 -23.43
N ILE A 466 15.20 26.37 -22.67
CA ILE A 466 16.13 27.45 -23.04
C ILE A 466 17.54 27.25 -22.47
N LYS A 467 17.69 26.39 -21.47
CA LYS A 467 19.00 25.88 -20.99
C LYS A 467 18.88 24.40 -20.70
N SER A 468 19.87 23.61 -21.13
CA SER A 468 20.07 22.23 -20.72
C SER A 468 21.57 21.96 -20.75
N THR A 469 22.22 21.82 -19.59
CA THR A 469 23.68 21.72 -19.49
C THR A 469 24.09 20.95 -18.25
N ALA A 470 25.13 20.13 -18.38
CA ALA A 470 25.77 19.43 -17.29
C ALA A 470 27.21 19.91 -17.11
N TYR A 471 27.70 19.85 -15.87
CA TYR A 471 28.97 20.41 -15.43
C TYR A 471 29.63 19.46 -14.43
N GLY A 472 30.96 19.33 -14.51
CA GLY A 472 31.73 18.53 -13.55
C GLY A 472 31.46 17.03 -13.70
N TYR A 473 31.32 16.33 -12.57
CA TYR A 473 31.41 14.87 -12.50
C TYR A 473 30.23 14.25 -11.76
N ALA A 474 29.63 13.22 -12.36
CA ALA A 474 28.64 12.34 -11.72
C ALA A 474 29.26 11.52 -10.58
N GLN A 475 30.55 11.19 -10.68
CA GLN A 475 31.33 10.54 -9.62
C GLN A 475 32.78 11.06 -9.66
N LYS A 476 33.23 11.66 -8.56
CA LYS A 476 34.54 12.33 -8.42
C LYS A 476 35.49 11.58 -7.49
N TYR A 477 34.93 10.92 -6.48
CA TYR A 477 35.66 10.20 -5.43
C TYR A 477 35.34 8.70 -5.44
N GLY A 478 36.30 7.89 -5.00
CA GLY A 478 36.12 6.46 -4.71
C GLY A 478 35.83 6.19 -3.22
N ASP A 479 35.81 4.91 -2.84
CA ASP A 479 35.34 4.44 -1.52
C ASP A 479 36.23 4.88 -0.34
N GLY A 480 37.52 5.15 -0.57
CA GLY A 480 38.43 5.71 0.43
C GLY A 480 38.35 7.24 0.55
N GLY A 481 37.59 7.91 -0.31
CA GLY A 481 37.56 9.37 -0.43
C GLY A 481 38.72 9.97 -1.23
N GLU A 482 39.51 9.12 -1.89
CA GLU A 482 40.48 9.51 -2.90
C GLU A 482 39.79 10.05 -4.16
N LEU A 483 40.47 10.95 -4.88
CA LEU A 483 40.05 11.37 -6.21
C LEU A 483 40.26 10.22 -7.20
N LEU A 484 39.25 9.94 -8.02
CA LEU A 484 39.38 8.95 -9.08
C LEU A 484 40.37 9.45 -10.15
N ALA A 485 41.25 8.55 -10.63
CA ALA A 485 42.14 8.83 -11.76
C ALA A 485 41.39 9.07 -13.08
N SER A 486 40.13 8.63 -13.16
CA SER A 486 39.21 8.93 -14.26
C SER A 486 37.80 9.13 -13.70
N PRO A 487 37.47 10.34 -13.22
CA PRO A 487 36.14 10.67 -12.73
C PRO A 487 35.07 10.49 -13.81
N VAL A 488 33.86 10.10 -13.43
CA VAL A 488 32.73 9.92 -14.38
C VAL A 488 32.16 11.29 -14.71
N PRO A 489 32.18 11.77 -15.97
CA PRO A 489 31.64 13.08 -16.34
C PRO A 489 30.13 13.19 -16.08
N MET A 490 29.67 14.38 -15.70
CA MET A 490 28.24 14.67 -15.58
C MET A 490 27.61 14.84 -16.96
N THR A 491 26.39 14.32 -17.15
CA THR A 491 25.60 14.51 -18.38
C THR A 491 24.18 14.95 -18.04
N THR A 492 23.45 15.49 -19.02
CA THR A 492 22.03 15.84 -18.84
C THR A 492 21.13 14.61 -18.64
N ASN A 493 21.63 13.42 -18.99
CA ASN A 493 20.95 12.14 -18.84
C ASN A 493 21.35 11.42 -17.54
N THR A 494 22.19 12.05 -16.70
CA THR A 494 22.56 11.49 -15.41
C THR A 494 21.34 11.48 -14.49
N ILE A 495 21.10 10.33 -13.86
CA ILE A 495 20.01 10.11 -12.91
C ILE A 495 20.52 10.49 -11.51
N PHE A 496 19.75 11.26 -10.73
CA PHE A 496 20.09 11.71 -9.39
C PHE A 496 19.09 11.18 -8.35
N ASP A 497 19.55 10.89 -7.13
CA ASP A 497 18.66 10.85 -5.96
C ASP A 497 18.14 12.28 -5.71
N ILE A 498 16.85 12.51 -5.98
CA ILE A 498 16.22 13.83 -5.81
C ILE A 498 15.81 14.11 -4.36
N ALA A 499 16.06 13.15 -3.45
CA ALA A 499 15.76 13.19 -2.04
C ALA A 499 14.35 13.71 -1.78
N SER A 500 14.19 14.77 -0.99
CA SER A 500 12.88 15.30 -0.61
C SER A 500 12.08 15.95 -1.74
N ASN A 501 12.62 16.13 -2.96
CA ASN A 501 11.77 16.40 -4.13
C ASN A 501 10.82 15.21 -4.44
N THR A 502 11.12 13.99 -3.96
CA THR A 502 10.19 12.83 -3.93
C THR A 502 8.83 13.20 -3.36
N LYS A 503 8.80 14.01 -2.29
CA LYS A 503 7.56 14.49 -1.68
C LYS A 503 6.64 15.11 -2.71
N MET A 504 7.19 15.90 -3.64
CA MET A 504 6.42 16.61 -4.65
C MET A 504 6.12 15.72 -5.85
N PHE A 505 7.17 15.16 -6.47
CA PHE A 505 7.08 14.51 -7.78
C PHE A 505 6.62 13.04 -7.74
N ALA A 506 6.50 12.43 -6.56
CA ALA A 506 5.74 11.19 -6.36
C ALA A 506 4.49 11.48 -5.52
N THR A 507 4.66 11.71 -4.21
CA THR A 507 3.56 11.73 -3.24
C THR A 507 2.54 12.83 -3.54
N ASN A 508 2.96 14.08 -3.78
CA ASN A 508 2.02 15.19 -4.02
C ASN A 508 1.30 15.05 -5.37
N PHE A 509 2.01 14.61 -6.42
CA PHE A 509 1.41 14.25 -7.71
C PHE A 509 0.33 13.16 -7.57
N ALA A 510 0.64 12.08 -6.86
CA ALA A 510 -0.29 10.98 -6.58
C ALA A 510 -1.52 11.46 -5.78
N LEU A 511 -1.34 12.32 -4.78
CA LEU A 511 -2.46 12.89 -4.02
C LEU A 511 -3.31 13.84 -4.87
N MET A 512 -2.73 14.71 -5.71
CA MET A 512 -3.51 15.57 -6.62
C MET A 512 -4.31 14.75 -7.63
N LYS A 513 -3.75 13.67 -8.18
CA LYS A 513 -4.46 12.73 -9.03
C LYS A 513 -5.65 12.07 -8.29
N LEU A 514 -5.42 11.53 -7.09
CA LEU A 514 -6.48 10.92 -6.27
C LEU A 514 -7.58 11.91 -5.84
N VAL A 515 -7.26 13.19 -5.65
CA VAL A 515 -8.28 14.23 -5.39
C VAL A 515 -9.10 14.53 -6.64
N SER A 516 -8.47 14.58 -7.81
CA SER A 516 -9.18 14.78 -9.10
C SER A 516 -10.09 13.60 -9.44
N GLU A 517 -9.68 12.39 -9.07
CA GLU A 517 -10.50 11.16 -9.16
C GLU A 517 -11.62 11.09 -8.10
N GLY A 518 -11.74 12.06 -7.19
CA GLY A 518 -12.72 12.05 -6.09
C GLY A 518 -12.44 10.99 -4.99
N ARG A 519 -11.36 10.22 -5.12
CA ARG A 519 -10.96 9.15 -4.18
C ARG A 519 -10.32 9.68 -2.90
N LEU A 520 -9.86 10.93 -2.92
CA LEU A 520 -9.25 11.61 -1.78
C LEU A 520 -9.85 13.01 -1.57
N ASP A 521 -10.31 13.28 -0.35
CA ASP A 521 -10.61 14.62 0.17
C ASP A 521 -9.56 15.00 1.22
N THR A 522 -8.85 16.11 0.97
CA THR A 522 -7.79 16.63 1.85
C THR A 522 -8.31 17.13 3.21
N ASN A 523 -9.62 17.38 3.34
CA ASN A 523 -10.27 17.80 4.58
C ASN A 523 -10.74 16.64 5.47
N LYS A 524 -10.74 15.40 4.99
CA LYS A 524 -11.08 14.22 5.82
C LYS A 524 -9.93 13.88 6.79
N PRO A 525 -10.24 13.30 7.96
CA PRO A 525 -9.23 12.77 8.87
C PRO A 525 -8.50 11.58 8.23
N LEU A 526 -7.24 11.33 8.59
CA LEU A 526 -6.50 10.16 8.08
C LEU A 526 -7.20 8.84 8.42
N SER A 527 -7.82 8.76 9.60
CA SER A 527 -8.57 7.58 10.07
C SER A 527 -9.75 7.18 9.18
N TYR A 528 -10.23 8.07 8.30
CA TYR A 528 -11.23 7.72 7.29
C TYR A 528 -10.70 6.72 6.26
N TYR A 529 -9.41 6.83 5.89
CA TYR A 529 -8.77 5.97 4.90
C TYR A 529 -7.89 4.89 5.55
N LEU A 530 -7.29 5.21 6.70
CA LEU A 530 -6.39 4.36 7.49
C LEU A 530 -7.03 4.11 8.87
N PRO A 531 -8.00 3.19 9.02
CA PRO A 531 -8.72 2.99 10.30
C PRO A 531 -7.81 2.72 11.50
N ASP A 532 -6.66 2.08 11.28
CA ASP A 532 -5.68 1.78 12.33
C ASP A 532 -4.96 3.04 12.86
N TYR A 533 -5.05 4.17 12.17
CA TYR A 533 -4.48 5.47 12.56
C TYR A 533 -5.26 6.08 13.74
N SER A 534 -4.97 5.58 14.93
CA SER A 534 -5.79 5.74 16.13
C SER A 534 -4.96 6.00 17.41
N GLY A 535 -5.64 6.48 18.44
CA GLY A 535 -5.07 6.85 19.73
C GLY A 535 -4.36 8.20 19.72
N SER A 536 -4.20 8.77 20.92
CA SER A 536 -3.43 10.00 21.17
C SER A 536 -3.88 11.25 20.36
N GLY A 537 -5.11 11.27 19.86
CA GLY A 537 -5.67 12.38 19.07
C GLY A 537 -5.35 12.33 17.57
N ARG A 538 -4.82 11.21 17.06
CA ARG A 538 -4.59 10.95 15.62
C ARG A 538 -5.86 11.10 14.80
N GLU A 539 -7.00 10.71 15.36
CA GLU A 539 -8.34 10.77 14.77
C GLU A 539 -8.74 12.19 14.31
N THR A 540 -8.11 13.22 14.88
CA THR A 540 -8.36 14.62 14.55
C THR A 540 -7.48 15.17 13.42
N ARG A 541 -6.44 14.45 13.00
CA ARG A 541 -5.48 14.90 11.98
C ARG A 541 -6.02 14.60 10.59
N ARG A 542 -6.09 15.65 9.77
CA ARG A 542 -6.56 15.63 8.38
C ARG A 542 -5.40 15.53 7.43
N VAL A 543 -5.67 14.99 6.24
CA VAL A 543 -4.68 14.85 5.15
C VAL A 543 -3.98 16.18 4.86
N LYS A 544 -4.74 17.28 4.83
CA LYS A 544 -4.17 18.63 4.64
C LYS A 544 -3.19 19.06 5.73
N ASP A 545 -3.38 18.64 6.99
CA ASP A 545 -2.47 19.03 8.08
C ASP A 545 -1.09 18.38 7.90
N LEU A 546 -1.02 17.19 7.30
CA LEU A 546 0.25 16.53 6.97
C LEU A 546 0.90 17.21 5.76
N LEU A 547 0.10 17.52 4.73
CA LEU A 547 0.56 18.26 3.55
C LEU A 547 1.12 19.65 3.91
N THR A 548 0.54 20.34 4.89
CA THR A 548 1.07 21.63 5.39
C THR A 548 2.09 21.48 6.51
N HIS A 549 2.52 20.27 6.88
CA HIS A 549 3.45 20.05 8.00
C HIS A 549 2.98 20.59 9.36
N SER A 550 1.66 20.65 9.56
CA SER A 550 1.01 21.18 10.77
C SER A 550 0.28 20.12 11.60
N ALA A 551 0.44 18.83 11.26
CA ALA A 551 -0.10 17.70 12.02
C ALA A 551 0.48 17.57 13.44
N GLY A 552 1.66 18.17 13.69
CA GLY A 552 2.34 18.20 14.98
C GLY A 552 3.35 17.07 15.20
N TYR A 553 3.78 16.37 14.15
CA TYR A 553 4.86 15.38 14.25
C TYR A 553 6.24 16.05 14.39
N GLY A 554 7.19 15.34 15.01
CA GLY A 554 8.60 15.74 15.01
C GLY A 554 9.23 15.62 13.62
N PRO A 555 10.38 16.27 13.34
CA PRO A 555 10.96 16.30 12.00
C PRO A 555 11.28 14.92 11.41
N GLN A 556 11.69 13.97 12.26
CA GLN A 556 11.93 12.58 11.87
C GLN A 556 11.95 11.67 13.11
N VAL A 557 11.76 10.37 12.87
CA VAL A 557 12.12 9.29 13.80
C VAL A 557 13.17 8.41 13.11
N ARG A 558 14.30 8.17 13.76
CA ARG A 558 15.38 7.32 13.24
C ARG A 558 15.10 5.85 13.57
N PHE A 559 14.04 5.28 12.99
CA PHE A 559 13.64 3.87 13.24
C PHE A 559 14.79 2.89 13.01
N PHE A 560 15.65 3.16 12.04
CA PHE A 560 16.83 2.37 11.71
C PHE A 560 17.95 2.37 12.76
N ASP A 561 17.88 3.20 13.81
CA ASP A 561 18.89 3.33 14.86
C ASP A 561 18.36 2.91 16.25
N LYS A 562 19.07 1.99 16.92
CA LYS A 562 18.75 1.53 18.29
C LYS A 562 18.85 2.65 19.33
N ASN A 563 19.67 3.67 19.07
CA ASN A 563 19.94 4.82 19.93
C ASN A 563 19.08 6.05 19.59
N ASN A 564 17.98 5.86 18.84
CA ASN A 564 17.06 6.94 18.49
C ASN A 564 16.41 7.57 19.75
N LYS A 565 16.03 8.86 19.65
CA LYS A 565 15.52 9.67 20.78
C LYS A 565 14.20 9.19 21.41
N LEU A 566 13.44 8.30 20.75
CA LEU A 566 12.22 7.72 21.31
C LEU A 566 12.48 6.36 22.00
N GLY A 567 13.72 5.88 21.96
CA GLY A 567 14.16 4.65 22.61
C GLY A 567 13.99 3.39 21.74
N ARG A 568 14.52 2.28 22.26
CA ARG A 568 14.65 1.00 21.54
C ARG A 568 13.31 0.38 21.08
N ALA A 569 12.19 0.77 21.70
CA ALA A 569 10.85 0.35 21.25
C ALA A 569 10.52 0.83 19.83
N PHE A 570 11.08 1.97 19.40
CA PHE A 570 10.91 2.53 18.07
C PHE A 570 11.97 2.06 17.07
N TYR A 571 12.87 1.13 17.46
CA TYR A 571 13.82 0.55 16.51
C TYR A 571 13.13 -0.47 15.57
N SER A 572 13.28 -0.25 14.27
CA SER A 572 12.79 -1.12 13.20
C SER A 572 13.55 -0.90 11.88
N GLN A 573 14.10 -1.99 11.33
CA GLN A 573 14.54 -2.11 9.94
C GLN A 573 13.61 -3.06 9.14
N ASN A 574 12.34 -3.17 9.56
CA ASN A 574 11.28 -3.92 8.90
C ASN A 574 10.13 -2.97 8.54
N SER A 575 9.57 -3.08 7.33
CA SER A 575 8.57 -2.11 6.84
C SER A 575 7.27 -2.17 7.63
N ASP A 576 6.67 -3.36 7.78
CA ASP A 576 5.37 -3.54 8.43
C ASP A 576 5.38 -3.04 9.88
N LYS A 577 6.41 -3.39 10.65
CA LYS A 577 6.61 -2.89 12.01
C LYS A 577 6.78 -1.37 12.04
N THR A 578 7.49 -0.79 11.07
CA THR A 578 7.66 0.67 11.00
C THR A 578 6.34 1.37 10.67
N LYS A 579 5.59 0.85 9.68
CA LYS A 579 4.25 1.31 9.32
C LYS A 579 3.31 1.25 10.55
N GLN A 580 3.32 0.15 11.30
CA GLN A 580 2.53 0.00 12.54
C GLN A 580 2.92 1.00 13.64
N LEU A 581 4.23 1.23 13.86
CA LEU A 581 4.73 2.22 14.81
C LEU A 581 4.28 3.64 14.44
N ILE A 582 4.35 4.00 13.16
CA ILE A 582 3.90 5.30 12.63
C ILE A 582 2.40 5.48 12.84
N LEU A 583 1.59 4.47 12.51
CA LEU A 583 0.13 4.51 12.64
C LEU A 583 -0.34 4.66 14.09
N THR A 584 0.34 4.02 15.06
CA THR A 584 -0.22 3.82 16.41
C THR A 584 0.62 4.36 17.58
N LYS A 585 1.94 4.56 17.41
CA LYS A 585 2.88 4.86 18.52
C LYS A 585 3.67 6.15 18.40
N VAL A 586 4.06 6.60 17.20
CA VAL A 586 4.92 7.80 17.05
C VAL A 586 4.24 9.01 17.68
N PRO A 587 4.85 9.66 18.69
CA PRO A 587 4.23 10.77 19.40
C PRO A 587 4.24 12.05 18.57
N PHE A 588 3.27 12.91 18.83
CA PHE A 588 3.31 14.31 18.39
C PHE A 588 4.34 15.08 19.22
N SER A 589 5.13 15.93 18.57
CA SER A 589 6.03 16.89 19.23
C SER A 589 5.27 18.12 19.75
N MET A 590 4.10 18.41 19.18
CA MET A 590 3.26 19.55 19.54
C MET A 590 1.78 19.37 19.13
N GLY A 591 0.95 20.35 19.48
CA GLY A 591 -0.45 20.40 19.05
C GLY A 591 -0.62 20.55 17.53
N ARG A 592 -1.77 20.08 17.04
CA ARG A 592 -2.22 20.29 15.66
C ARG A 592 -2.34 21.78 15.37
N ASN A 593 -1.87 22.20 14.19
CA ASN A 593 -1.96 23.58 13.69
C ASN A 593 -1.36 24.64 14.63
N THR A 594 -0.49 24.22 15.57
CA THR A 594 0.26 25.14 16.44
C THR A 594 1.46 25.75 15.71
N LYS A 595 2.12 24.99 14.83
CA LYS A 595 3.20 25.47 13.95
C LYS A 595 3.38 24.52 12.77
N HIS A 596 3.91 25.03 11.67
CA HIS A 596 4.45 24.22 10.58
C HIS A 596 5.86 23.71 10.93
N ILE A 597 6.04 22.40 11.10
CA ILE A 597 7.32 21.72 11.34
C ILE A 597 7.52 20.68 10.26
N TYR A 598 8.45 20.93 9.34
CA TYR A 598 8.84 19.99 8.30
C TYR A 598 9.12 18.60 8.89
N SER A 599 8.31 17.61 8.50
CA SER A 599 8.37 16.24 9.01
C SER A 599 8.39 15.22 7.90
N ASP A 600 9.34 14.31 7.94
CA ASP A 600 9.31 13.13 7.08
C ASP A 600 8.16 12.18 7.47
N THR A 601 7.76 12.15 8.74
CA THR A 601 6.67 11.28 9.24
C THR A 601 5.33 11.62 8.57
N ASP A 602 5.06 12.91 8.33
CA ASP A 602 3.88 13.35 7.57
C ASP A 602 3.85 12.69 6.19
N PHE A 603 4.97 12.74 5.45
CA PHE A 603 5.02 12.22 4.09
C PHE A 603 5.16 10.69 4.02
N MET A 604 5.70 10.05 5.06
CA MET A 604 5.63 8.59 5.22
C MET A 604 4.17 8.13 5.39
N LEU A 605 3.39 8.83 6.23
CA LEU A 605 1.95 8.59 6.38
C LEU A 605 1.18 8.86 5.07
N LEU A 606 1.51 9.92 4.33
CA LEU A 606 0.89 10.20 3.03
C LEU A 606 1.24 9.14 1.96
N GLY A 607 2.44 8.56 2.00
CA GLY A 607 2.79 7.40 1.18
C GLY A 607 1.90 6.19 1.49
N MET A 608 1.76 5.85 2.77
CA MET A 608 0.88 4.76 3.23
C MET A 608 -0.60 5.01 2.93
N LEU A 609 -1.02 6.27 2.94
CA LEU A 609 -2.37 6.69 2.56
C LEU A 609 -2.64 6.42 1.07
N ILE A 610 -1.68 6.71 0.19
CA ILE A 610 -1.78 6.38 -1.24
C ILE A 610 -1.93 4.87 -1.39
N GLU A 611 -0.99 4.08 -0.85
CA GLU A 611 -1.03 2.60 -0.91
C GLU A 611 -2.40 2.05 -0.49
N ARG A 612 -2.97 2.58 0.60
CA ARG A 612 -4.27 2.14 1.13
C ARG A 612 -5.48 2.48 0.25
N ILE A 613 -5.41 3.57 -0.52
CA ILE A 613 -6.45 4.02 -1.46
C ILE A 613 -6.33 3.32 -2.83
N THR A 614 -5.09 2.95 -3.22
CA THR A 614 -4.77 2.41 -4.54
C THR A 614 -4.64 0.90 -4.61
N GLY A 615 -4.37 0.21 -3.49
CA GLY A 615 -3.98 -1.21 -3.45
C GLY A 615 -2.52 -1.45 -3.84
N LYS A 616 -2.04 -0.72 -4.87
CA LYS A 616 -0.65 -0.71 -5.36
C LYS A 616 0.35 -0.12 -4.34
N SER A 617 1.61 -0.55 -4.40
CA SER A 617 2.70 0.15 -3.69
C SER A 617 2.93 1.55 -4.25
N LEU A 618 3.54 2.45 -3.47
CA LEU A 618 3.74 3.84 -3.88
C LEU A 618 4.56 3.97 -5.18
N ASP A 619 5.57 3.13 -5.38
CA ASP A 619 6.38 3.13 -6.60
C ASP A 619 5.59 2.61 -7.81
N GLN A 620 4.81 1.54 -7.65
CA GLN A 620 3.93 1.03 -8.70
C GLN A 620 2.89 2.08 -9.12
N TYR A 621 2.20 2.73 -8.18
CA TYR A 621 1.20 3.74 -8.51
C TYR A 621 1.82 4.95 -9.22
N CYS A 622 2.97 5.44 -8.75
CA CYS A 622 3.66 6.53 -9.43
C CYS A 622 4.15 6.11 -10.83
N GLU A 623 4.73 4.93 -10.98
CA GLU A 623 5.31 4.49 -12.26
C GLU A 623 4.23 4.16 -13.31
N PHE A 624 3.19 3.38 -12.97
CA PHE A 624 2.16 2.95 -13.91
C PHE A 624 1.06 4.00 -14.15
N ASP A 625 0.65 4.75 -13.14
CA ASP A 625 -0.52 5.64 -13.23
C ASP A 625 -0.14 7.13 -13.43
N ILE A 626 1.15 7.48 -13.37
CA ILE A 626 1.65 8.87 -13.53
C ILE A 626 2.83 8.95 -14.51
N TYR A 627 3.90 8.20 -14.31
CA TYR A 627 5.14 8.38 -15.07
C TYR A 627 5.07 7.77 -16.48
N GLN A 628 4.56 6.54 -16.64
CA GLN A 628 4.38 5.92 -17.96
C GLN A 628 3.37 6.69 -18.84
N PRO A 629 2.21 7.16 -18.37
CA PRO A 629 1.31 8.03 -19.15
C PRO A 629 1.92 9.38 -19.59
N LEU A 630 3.04 9.79 -18.99
CA LEU A 630 3.82 10.99 -19.33
C LEU A 630 5.13 10.66 -20.09
N ASP A 631 5.30 9.40 -20.52
CA ASP A 631 6.50 8.88 -21.21
C ASP A 631 7.82 9.04 -20.44
N LEU A 632 7.78 8.98 -19.10
CA LEU A 632 8.93 9.18 -18.23
C LEU A 632 9.64 7.85 -17.94
N HIS A 633 10.79 7.64 -18.56
CA HIS A 633 11.56 6.39 -18.44
C HIS A 633 12.67 6.39 -17.37
N ASN A 634 12.97 7.55 -16.77
CA ASN A 634 14.06 7.71 -15.82
C ASN A 634 13.63 8.33 -14.49
N THR A 635 12.33 8.53 -14.26
CA THR A 635 11.74 8.82 -12.94
C THR A 635 11.25 7.52 -12.32
N LEU A 636 11.90 7.05 -11.25
CA LEU A 636 11.60 5.74 -10.65
C LEU A 636 12.14 5.62 -9.22
N PHE A 637 11.62 4.66 -8.47
CA PHE A 637 12.23 4.19 -7.22
C PHE A 637 13.23 3.04 -7.48
N ASN A 638 14.20 2.86 -6.58
CA ASN A 638 15.15 1.73 -6.58
C ASN A 638 15.79 1.43 -7.96
N PRO A 639 16.45 2.41 -8.62
CA PRO A 639 16.81 2.33 -10.03
C PRO A 639 17.74 1.16 -10.39
N LEU A 640 18.59 0.71 -9.48
CA LEU A 640 19.46 -0.47 -9.68
C LEU A 640 18.65 -1.76 -9.88
N THR A 641 17.54 -1.91 -9.14
CA THR A 641 16.64 -3.08 -9.28
C THR A 641 15.83 -3.04 -10.57
N LYS A 642 15.66 -1.84 -11.16
CA LYS A 642 14.90 -1.58 -12.39
C LYS A 642 15.84 -1.33 -13.59
N GLY A 643 16.98 -2.03 -13.60
CA GLY A 643 17.89 -2.13 -14.75
C GLY A 643 18.78 -0.91 -15.05
N LYS A 644 18.80 0.14 -14.21
CA LYS A 644 19.74 1.26 -14.38
C LYS A 644 21.10 0.88 -13.79
N SER A 645 22.19 1.11 -14.53
CA SER A 645 23.55 0.86 -14.03
C SER A 645 24.05 2.01 -13.14
N LYS A 646 24.94 1.73 -12.18
CA LYS A 646 25.61 2.78 -11.36
C LYS A 646 26.24 3.89 -12.21
N LYS A 647 26.79 3.57 -13.40
CA LYS A 647 27.39 4.54 -14.33
C LYS A 647 26.42 5.59 -14.87
N GLN A 648 25.11 5.32 -14.88
CA GLN A 648 24.07 6.27 -15.27
C GLN A 648 23.62 7.17 -14.13
N ILE A 649 24.05 6.89 -12.90
CA ILE A 649 23.52 7.51 -11.67
C ILE A 649 24.64 8.32 -11.00
N ALA A 650 24.31 9.53 -10.56
CA ALA A 650 25.23 10.35 -9.78
C ALA A 650 25.54 9.68 -8.42
N ALA A 651 26.81 9.58 -8.08
CA ALA A 651 27.24 9.25 -6.72
C ALA A 651 26.78 10.36 -5.77
N THR A 652 26.35 9.99 -4.56
CA THR A 652 25.63 10.88 -3.64
C THR A 652 26.43 11.21 -2.40
N GLU A 653 27.04 10.26 -1.70
CA GLU A 653 27.92 10.52 -0.54
C GLU A 653 29.11 9.56 -0.58
N ILE A 654 30.30 10.03 -0.21
CA ILE A 654 31.57 9.30 -0.37
C ILE A 654 31.61 8.06 0.53
N HIS A 655 31.33 8.23 1.82
CA HIS A 655 31.40 7.16 2.84
C HIS A 655 29.99 6.72 3.27
N GLY A 656 29.15 6.43 2.28
CA GLY A 656 27.78 5.93 2.45
C GLY A 656 26.86 6.89 3.19
N THR A 657 26.45 6.53 4.41
CA THR A 657 25.65 7.42 5.27
C THR A 657 26.34 7.73 6.60
N THR A 658 27.68 7.65 6.63
CA THR A 658 28.49 7.92 7.83
C THR A 658 28.86 9.40 8.03
N ARG A 659 28.64 10.27 7.04
CA ARG A 659 29.00 11.70 7.09
C ARG A 659 30.51 11.86 7.33
N GLY A 660 31.28 11.09 6.58
CA GLY A 660 32.74 10.99 6.71
C GLY A 660 33.16 10.34 8.03
N GLY A 661 32.55 9.22 8.41
CA GLY A 661 32.89 8.44 9.61
C GLY A 661 32.29 8.92 10.95
N ARG A 662 31.54 10.03 10.98
CA ARG A 662 31.00 10.68 12.20
C ARG A 662 29.67 10.09 12.70
N VAL A 663 28.95 9.41 11.82
CA VAL A 663 27.66 8.75 12.11
C VAL A 663 27.86 7.25 11.97
N ASP A 664 27.51 6.51 13.02
CA ASP A 664 27.57 5.05 13.05
C ASP A 664 26.29 4.47 13.65
N PHE A 665 25.86 3.32 13.11
CA PHE A 665 24.72 2.52 13.56
C PHE A 665 24.72 1.17 12.83
N ASP A 666 23.95 0.21 13.33
CA ASP A 666 23.85 -1.13 12.74
C ASP A 666 23.48 -1.09 11.25
N ASN A 667 24.32 -1.71 10.42
CA ASN A 667 24.19 -1.75 8.95
C ASN A 667 24.34 -0.38 8.27
N VAL A 668 25.00 0.61 8.90
CA VAL A 668 25.35 1.87 8.22
C VAL A 668 26.15 1.60 6.95
N ARG A 669 25.77 2.25 5.85
CA ARG A 669 26.47 2.13 4.56
C ARG A 669 27.78 2.92 4.63
N ARG A 670 28.88 2.34 4.11
CA ARG A 670 30.25 2.89 4.22
C ARG A 670 31.00 3.05 2.88
N TYR A 671 30.35 2.72 1.77
CA TYR A 671 30.86 2.84 0.38
C TYR A 671 30.25 4.06 -0.34
N VAL A 672 30.78 4.43 -1.52
CA VAL A 672 30.24 5.50 -2.36
C VAL A 672 28.79 5.20 -2.71
N LEU A 673 27.88 6.00 -2.17
CA LEU A 673 26.45 5.75 -2.30
C LEU A 673 25.96 6.15 -3.69
N GLN A 674 25.51 5.18 -4.49
CA GLN A 674 25.17 5.40 -5.90
C GLN A 674 24.08 4.41 -6.34
N GLY A 675 22.90 4.93 -6.68
CA GLY A 675 21.74 4.12 -7.11
C GLY A 675 20.87 3.56 -5.99
N GLU A 676 21.21 3.85 -4.74
CA GLU A 676 20.39 3.55 -3.56
C GLU A 676 19.97 4.85 -2.89
N VAL A 677 18.74 4.94 -2.39
CA VAL A 677 18.26 6.17 -1.72
C VAL A 677 19.13 6.53 -0.53
N HIS A 678 19.50 7.80 -0.44
CA HIS A 678 20.36 8.35 0.61
C HIS A 678 19.70 8.37 1.98
N ASP A 679 18.41 8.73 2.05
CA ASP A 679 17.66 8.79 3.29
C ASP A 679 17.60 7.41 3.96
N GLU A 680 18.17 7.32 5.16
CA GLU A 680 18.27 6.08 5.91
C GLU A 680 16.91 5.47 6.30
N LYS A 681 15.87 6.30 6.45
CA LYS A 681 14.52 5.84 6.82
C LYS A 681 13.84 5.19 5.61
N ALA A 682 13.98 5.80 4.44
CA ALA A 682 13.52 5.21 3.18
C ALA A 682 14.24 3.88 2.90
N PHE A 683 15.58 3.87 2.99
CA PHE A 683 16.38 2.67 2.72
C PHE A 683 16.11 1.53 3.73
N HIS A 684 16.38 1.74 5.02
CA HIS A 684 16.36 0.66 6.01
C HIS A 684 14.97 0.30 6.53
N SER A 685 14.00 1.23 6.49
CA SER A 685 12.68 0.99 7.09
C SER A 685 11.54 0.90 6.07
N PHE A 686 11.80 1.18 4.78
CA PHE A 686 10.80 1.19 3.70
C PHE A 686 11.31 0.56 2.39
N SER A 687 12.42 -0.19 2.42
CA SER A 687 13.01 -0.86 1.26
C SER A 687 13.24 0.06 0.05
N GLY A 688 13.53 1.34 0.32
CA GLY A 688 13.75 2.39 -0.67
C GLY A 688 12.50 3.12 -1.19
N VAL A 689 11.29 2.64 -0.88
CA VAL A 689 10.02 3.20 -1.37
C VAL A 689 9.27 3.92 -0.24
N ALA A 690 9.47 5.23 -0.11
CA ALA A 690 8.79 6.02 0.92
C ALA A 690 8.29 7.37 0.39
N GLY A 691 7.18 7.87 0.95
CA GLY A 691 6.56 9.11 0.49
C GLY A 691 7.38 10.37 0.74
N HIS A 692 8.43 10.31 1.57
CA HIS A 692 9.29 11.45 1.91
C HIS A 692 10.61 11.52 1.13
N ALA A 693 11.09 10.38 0.58
CA ALA A 693 12.33 10.19 -0.17
C ALA A 693 12.35 8.79 -0.85
N GLY A 694 13.00 8.66 -2.00
CA GLY A 694 13.14 7.37 -2.71
C GLY A 694 13.21 7.46 -4.24
N VAL A 695 12.71 8.56 -4.82
CA VAL A 695 12.72 8.78 -6.27
C VAL A 695 14.10 9.15 -6.76
N PHE A 696 14.45 8.58 -7.91
CA PHE A 696 15.58 8.96 -8.74
C PHE A 696 15.05 9.56 -10.05
N SER A 697 15.70 10.60 -10.58
CA SER A 697 15.27 11.26 -11.83
C SER A 697 16.40 11.98 -12.59
N THR A 698 16.19 12.24 -13.88
CA THR A 698 16.99 13.19 -14.70
C THR A 698 16.41 14.60 -14.62
N THR A 699 17.12 15.60 -15.18
CA THR A 699 16.57 16.95 -15.36
C THR A 699 15.43 16.98 -16.38
N SER A 700 15.50 16.17 -17.44
CA SER A 700 14.49 16.11 -18.51
C SER A 700 13.15 15.58 -18.01
N ASP A 701 13.14 14.49 -17.25
CA ASP A 701 11.88 13.92 -16.74
C ASP A 701 11.22 14.86 -15.71
N ILE A 702 12.01 15.47 -14.80
CA ILE A 702 11.48 16.49 -13.86
C ILE A 702 10.94 17.69 -14.62
N ALA A 703 11.55 18.07 -15.75
CA ALA A 703 11.07 19.18 -16.57
C ALA A 703 9.68 18.90 -17.16
N VAL A 704 9.36 17.68 -17.58
CA VAL A 704 8.01 17.29 -18.03
C VAL A 704 7.00 17.37 -16.88
N LEU A 705 7.36 16.91 -15.68
CA LEU A 705 6.49 17.06 -14.49
C LEU A 705 6.28 18.55 -14.12
N MET A 706 7.32 19.38 -14.21
CA MET A 706 7.19 20.82 -13.96
C MET A 706 6.43 21.55 -15.09
N GLN A 707 6.51 21.09 -16.34
CA GLN A 707 5.66 21.59 -17.42
C GLN A 707 4.20 21.16 -17.22
N THR A 708 3.94 19.94 -16.72
CA THR A 708 2.58 19.47 -16.35
C THR A 708 1.93 20.41 -15.32
N LEU A 709 2.72 20.89 -14.35
CA LEU A 709 2.32 21.89 -13.37
C LEU A 709 2.07 23.27 -14.01
N LEU A 710 2.98 23.77 -14.86
CA LEU A 710 2.76 25.02 -15.60
C LEU A 710 1.53 24.94 -16.53
N ASN A 711 1.28 23.79 -17.14
CA ASN A 711 0.12 23.48 -17.97
C ASN A 711 -1.20 23.37 -17.18
N ARG A 712 -1.13 23.40 -15.85
CA ARG A 712 -2.27 23.30 -14.93
C ARG A 712 -2.96 21.93 -14.90
N GLY A 713 -2.21 20.85 -15.11
CA GLY A 713 -2.67 19.48 -14.78
C GLY A 713 -2.44 18.38 -15.82
N GLY A 714 -1.85 18.68 -16.97
CA GLY A 714 -1.59 17.68 -18.01
C GLY A 714 -0.47 18.03 -18.97
N TYR A 715 -0.12 17.10 -19.84
CA TYR A 715 0.97 17.19 -20.81
C TYR A 715 0.62 16.35 -22.05
N GLY A 716 0.75 16.92 -23.25
CA GLY A 716 0.28 16.27 -24.48
C GLY A 716 -1.21 15.92 -24.40
N SER A 717 -1.55 14.66 -24.72
CA SER A 717 -2.91 14.14 -24.57
C SER A 717 -3.27 13.66 -23.15
N THR A 718 -2.30 13.63 -22.22
CA THR A 718 -2.47 13.05 -20.88
C THR A 718 -2.87 14.11 -19.86
N GLN A 719 -4.07 13.98 -19.27
CA GLN A 719 -4.42 14.69 -18.03
C GLN A 719 -4.02 13.85 -16.80
N VAL A 720 -3.35 14.47 -15.83
CA VAL A 720 -2.91 13.85 -14.56
C VAL A 720 -3.80 14.26 -13.39
N PHE A 721 -4.16 15.55 -13.32
CA PHE A 721 -5.08 16.11 -12.33
C PHE A 721 -5.82 17.34 -12.89
N ASP A 722 -6.86 17.79 -12.20
CA ASP A 722 -7.61 18.99 -12.59
C ASP A 722 -6.90 20.28 -12.16
N GLN A 723 -7.11 21.34 -12.96
CA GLN A 723 -6.64 22.70 -12.67
C GLN A 723 -7.08 23.18 -11.28
N SER A 724 -8.34 22.94 -10.90
CA SER A 724 -8.89 23.34 -9.60
C SER A 724 -8.17 22.67 -8.42
N VAL A 725 -7.71 21.43 -8.60
CA VAL A 725 -6.92 20.70 -7.61
C VAL A 725 -5.51 21.27 -7.52
N LEU A 726 -4.87 21.60 -8.65
CA LEU A 726 -3.58 22.30 -8.59
C LEU A 726 -3.72 23.65 -7.88
N ASP A 727 -4.71 24.46 -8.25
CA ASP A 727 -4.99 25.78 -7.66
C ASP A 727 -5.22 25.64 -6.13
N GLN A 728 -5.89 24.59 -5.68
CA GLN A 728 -6.02 24.25 -4.25
C GLN A 728 -4.67 23.92 -3.60
N PHE A 729 -3.83 23.12 -4.25
CA PHE A 729 -2.56 22.65 -3.67
C PHE A 729 -1.48 23.73 -3.63
N ILE A 730 -1.46 24.67 -4.58
CA ILE A 730 -0.52 25.80 -4.61
C ILE A 730 -1.06 27.06 -3.91
N LYS A 731 -2.29 27.05 -3.38
CA LYS A 731 -2.82 28.14 -2.56
C LYS A 731 -1.92 28.32 -1.32
N PRO A 732 -1.52 29.56 -0.95
CA PRO A 732 -0.87 29.80 0.34
C PRO A 732 -1.76 29.35 1.51
N ALA A 733 -1.15 28.69 2.50
CA ALA A 733 -1.81 28.33 3.74
C ALA A 733 -2.15 29.59 4.56
N ASP A 734 -3.34 29.62 5.15
CA ASP A 734 -3.87 30.82 5.83
C ASP A 734 -3.03 31.22 7.08
N THR A 735 -2.23 30.29 7.62
CA THR A 735 -1.35 30.48 8.79
C THR A 735 0.11 30.85 8.45
N ASP A 736 0.59 30.48 7.26
CA ASP A 736 1.94 30.81 6.76
C ASP A 736 1.96 30.68 5.23
N GLY A 737 1.99 31.82 4.53
CA GLY A 737 1.96 31.88 3.08
C GLY A 737 3.16 31.25 2.35
N SER A 738 4.20 30.83 3.08
CA SER A 738 5.35 30.08 2.55
C SER A 738 5.10 28.57 2.39
N TYR A 739 3.93 28.09 2.79
CA TYR A 739 3.45 26.72 2.56
C TYR A 739 2.22 26.74 1.63
N GLY A 740 2.13 25.71 0.77
CA GLY A 740 0.87 25.22 0.19
C GLY A 740 0.59 23.80 0.70
N LEU A 741 -0.28 23.05 0.02
CA LEU A 741 -0.41 21.63 0.28
C LEU A 741 0.80 20.89 -0.32
N GLY A 742 1.74 20.53 0.54
CA GLY A 742 3.04 19.93 0.21
C GLY A 742 4.11 20.94 -0.25
N TRP A 743 3.72 21.97 -1.00
CA TRP A 743 4.66 22.89 -1.63
C TRP A 743 5.28 23.91 -0.67
N ARG A 744 6.55 24.29 -0.92
CA ARG A 744 7.09 25.57 -0.46
C ARG A 744 6.73 26.65 -1.46
N ARG A 745 6.43 27.86 -0.97
CA ARG A 745 6.11 29.05 -1.78
C ARG A 745 7.07 30.19 -1.42
N ASN A 746 7.47 30.97 -2.42
CA ASN A 746 8.40 32.09 -2.23
C ASN A 746 7.90 33.14 -1.23
N ASN A 747 6.58 33.41 -1.23
CA ASN A 747 5.89 34.28 -0.28
C ASN A 747 6.57 35.65 -0.13
N ASN A 748 6.54 36.45 -1.19
CA ASN A 748 7.15 37.80 -1.24
C ASN A 748 8.64 37.82 -0.86
N GLY A 749 9.39 36.78 -1.23
CA GLY A 749 10.83 36.68 -0.94
C GLY A 749 11.18 36.23 0.48
N ALA A 750 10.23 35.63 1.23
CA ALA A 750 10.53 35.00 2.52
C ALA A 750 11.53 33.84 2.39
N LEU A 751 11.57 33.16 1.24
CA LEU A 751 12.44 32.03 0.95
C LEU A 751 13.48 32.32 -0.15
N LYS A 752 14.07 33.53 -0.15
CA LYS A 752 15.15 33.94 -1.08
C LYS A 752 16.32 32.97 -1.23
N TRP A 753 16.66 32.23 -0.17
CA TRP A 753 17.71 31.21 -0.19
C TRP A 753 17.38 30.00 -1.09
N HIS A 754 16.09 29.78 -1.39
CA HIS A 754 15.59 28.77 -2.33
C HIS A 754 15.28 29.42 -3.68
N PHE A 755 14.41 30.44 -3.70
CA PHE A 755 13.83 31.00 -4.92
C PHE A 755 14.60 32.15 -5.57
N GLY A 756 15.65 32.66 -4.92
CA GLY A 756 16.28 33.93 -5.30
C GLY A 756 15.41 35.16 -4.97
N PRO A 757 15.88 36.38 -5.25
CA PRO A 757 15.16 37.62 -4.94
C PRO A 757 14.15 38.05 -6.01
N TYR A 758 14.19 37.43 -7.20
CA TYR A 758 13.43 37.84 -8.38
C TYR A 758 12.21 36.94 -8.68
N ALA A 759 12.03 35.84 -7.94
CA ALA A 759 10.86 34.98 -8.09
C ALA A 759 9.57 35.69 -7.67
N SER A 760 8.47 35.38 -8.35
CA SER A 760 7.16 35.94 -8.05
C SER A 760 6.62 35.51 -6.68
N PRO A 761 5.61 36.21 -6.12
CA PRO A 761 4.90 35.75 -4.93
C PRO A 761 4.19 34.39 -5.12
N SER A 762 3.87 34.04 -6.37
CA SER A 762 3.25 32.77 -6.74
C SER A 762 4.24 31.62 -6.97
N ALA A 763 5.55 31.88 -7.04
CA ALA A 763 6.55 30.84 -7.24
C ALA A 763 6.54 29.79 -6.12
N TYR A 764 6.64 28.52 -6.50
CA TYR A 764 6.63 27.36 -5.60
C TYR A 764 7.59 26.26 -6.04
N GLY A 765 7.91 25.32 -5.16
CA GLY A 765 8.88 24.26 -5.46
C GLY A 765 9.34 23.51 -4.21
N HIS A 766 10.44 22.78 -4.32
CA HIS A 766 11.06 22.09 -3.17
C HIS A 766 12.58 21.93 -3.33
N THR A 767 13.26 21.61 -2.23
CA THR A 767 14.69 21.24 -2.21
C THR A 767 14.88 19.80 -1.76
N GLY A 768 15.99 19.18 -2.14
CA GLY A 768 16.38 17.83 -1.74
C GLY A 768 17.74 17.86 -1.06
N TRP A 769 17.84 17.13 0.07
CA TRP A 769 19.02 17.16 0.94
C TRP A 769 20.33 16.84 0.22
N THR A 770 20.27 15.97 -0.81
CA THR A 770 21.38 15.53 -1.68
C THR A 770 22.02 16.63 -2.52
N GLY A 771 21.34 17.77 -2.70
CA GLY A 771 21.85 18.87 -3.52
C GLY A 771 20.91 19.34 -4.63
N THR A 772 19.65 18.90 -4.65
CA THR A 772 18.69 19.22 -5.72
C THR A 772 17.74 20.36 -5.36
N VAL A 773 17.33 21.17 -6.32
CA VAL A 773 16.30 22.22 -6.15
C VAL A 773 15.40 22.31 -7.37
N THR A 774 14.12 22.59 -7.12
CA THR A 774 13.11 22.89 -8.14
C THR A 774 12.43 24.22 -7.82
N VAL A 775 12.14 25.00 -8.87
CA VAL A 775 11.37 26.25 -8.82
C VAL A 775 10.42 26.28 -10.01
N ILE A 776 9.11 26.39 -9.74
CA ILE A 776 8.04 26.64 -10.71
C ILE A 776 7.51 28.05 -10.43
N ASP A 777 7.49 28.91 -11.43
CA ASP A 777 6.95 30.28 -11.34
C ASP A 777 5.89 30.50 -12.44
N PRO A 778 4.59 30.37 -12.10
CA PRO A 778 3.50 30.54 -13.06
C PRO A 778 3.35 31.96 -13.60
N GLU A 779 3.74 33.00 -12.84
CA GLU A 779 3.64 34.40 -13.29
C GLU A 779 4.67 34.70 -14.38
N HIS A 780 5.84 34.08 -14.30
CA HIS A 780 6.89 34.18 -15.31
C HIS A 780 6.87 33.04 -16.35
N ASP A 781 5.94 32.09 -16.25
CA ASP A 781 5.92 30.83 -17.01
C ASP A 781 7.31 30.17 -17.10
N LEU A 782 7.94 30.02 -15.94
CA LEU A 782 9.33 29.63 -15.78
C LEU A 782 9.42 28.39 -14.88
N ALA A 783 10.27 27.44 -15.27
CA ALA A 783 10.62 26.31 -14.43
C ALA A 783 12.14 26.08 -14.45
N ILE A 784 12.73 25.86 -13.27
CA ILE A 784 14.17 25.69 -13.08
C ILE A 784 14.43 24.38 -12.33
N VAL A 785 15.20 23.50 -12.95
CA VAL A 785 15.66 22.23 -12.38
C VAL A 785 17.18 22.30 -12.22
N LEU A 786 17.67 22.29 -10.98
CA LEU A 786 19.10 22.14 -10.70
C LEU A 786 19.29 20.89 -9.85
N LEU A 787 19.82 19.83 -10.47
CA LEU A 787 20.19 18.59 -9.81
C LEU A 787 21.71 18.60 -9.60
N THR A 788 22.17 18.32 -8.39
CA THR A 788 23.60 18.26 -8.08
C THR A 788 23.87 17.07 -7.17
N ASN A 789 25.11 16.58 -7.21
CA ASN A 789 25.63 15.64 -6.22
C ASN A 789 26.45 16.38 -5.16
N ALA A 790 25.97 17.53 -4.65
CA ALA A 790 26.69 18.35 -3.67
C ALA A 790 27.09 17.65 -2.34
N ARG A 791 26.61 16.42 -2.10
CA ARG A 791 27.01 15.57 -0.98
C ARG A 791 28.16 14.61 -1.31
N HIS A 792 28.51 14.45 -2.58
CA HIS A 792 29.64 13.65 -3.04
C HIS A 792 30.93 14.50 -2.97
N SER A 793 31.21 14.97 -1.76
CA SER A 793 32.31 15.86 -1.40
C SER A 793 32.83 15.49 -0.02
N LEU A 794 34.07 15.86 0.29
CA LEU A 794 34.64 15.71 1.63
C LEU A 794 33.76 16.40 2.70
N VAL A 795 33.83 15.87 3.92
CA VAL A 795 33.11 16.40 5.09
C VAL A 795 34.10 17.04 6.05
N GLU A 796 33.95 18.34 6.26
CA GLU A 796 34.81 19.20 7.07
C GLU A 796 34.15 19.48 8.45
N GLY A 797 34.95 19.75 9.48
CA GLY A 797 34.48 19.98 10.86
C GLY A 797 34.67 18.79 11.80
N ASP A 798 34.21 18.92 13.06
CA ASP A 798 34.35 17.90 14.12
C ASP A 798 33.22 16.84 14.07
N GLU A 799 33.14 15.95 15.05
CA GLU A 799 32.13 14.88 15.12
C GLU A 799 30.69 15.41 15.25
N THR A 800 30.52 16.56 15.90
CA THR A 800 29.23 17.17 16.25
C THR A 800 28.86 18.35 15.35
N HIS A 801 29.84 19.10 14.85
CA HIS A 801 29.68 20.24 13.97
C HIS A 801 30.44 20.01 12.66
N TYR A 802 29.77 19.38 11.70
CA TYR A 802 30.33 19.09 10.38
C TYR A 802 29.48 19.66 9.23
N THR A 803 30.14 19.89 8.09
CA THR A 803 29.48 20.28 6.84
C THR A 803 30.07 19.53 5.65
N PHE A 804 29.24 19.31 4.64
CA PHE A 804 29.70 18.80 3.35
C PHE A 804 30.29 19.97 2.58
N LYS A 805 31.55 19.86 2.13
CA LYS A 805 32.24 20.93 1.40
C LYS A 805 31.42 21.41 0.20
N GLY A 806 30.74 20.50 -0.51
CA GLY A 806 29.85 20.82 -1.63
C GLY A 806 28.69 21.78 -1.28
N LYS A 807 28.25 21.86 -0.02
CA LYS A 807 27.21 22.82 0.43
C LYS A 807 27.74 24.22 0.74
N ALA A 808 29.06 24.42 0.82
CA ALA A 808 29.66 25.73 1.05
C ALA A 808 29.73 26.60 -0.22
N PHE A 809 29.70 25.97 -1.40
CA PHE A 809 29.69 26.63 -2.71
C PHE A 809 28.34 27.26 -3.05
N GLU A 810 28.33 28.27 -3.93
CA GLU A 810 27.12 28.98 -4.35
C GLU A 810 26.15 28.07 -5.11
N THR A 811 26.66 27.16 -5.95
CA THR A 811 25.89 26.09 -6.60
C THR A 811 25.23 25.17 -5.58
N GLY A 812 25.92 24.89 -4.47
CA GLY A 812 25.39 24.10 -3.36
C GLY A 812 24.35 24.82 -2.48
N LYS A 813 24.32 26.16 -2.52
CA LYS A 813 23.35 27.00 -1.76
C LYS A 813 22.04 27.26 -2.51
N TYR A 814 21.95 26.86 -3.78
CA TYR A 814 20.77 27.00 -4.67
C TYR A 814 20.44 28.44 -5.07
N GLY A 815 20.04 29.29 -4.12
CA GLY A 815 19.45 30.61 -4.39
C GLY A 815 20.30 31.51 -5.29
N SER A 816 21.62 31.40 -5.21
CA SER A 816 22.57 32.15 -6.04
C SER A 816 22.48 31.77 -7.52
N ILE A 817 22.43 30.48 -7.85
CA ILE A 817 22.23 30.00 -9.23
C ILE A 817 20.82 30.33 -9.73
N ILE A 818 19.80 30.18 -8.87
CA ILE A 818 18.43 30.55 -9.22
C ILE A 818 18.35 32.05 -9.55
N SER A 819 19.02 32.92 -8.78
CA SER A 819 19.08 34.37 -9.02
C SER A 819 19.68 34.69 -10.39
N LEU A 820 20.82 34.09 -10.72
CA LEU A 820 21.48 34.27 -12.03
C LEU A 820 20.64 33.75 -13.20
N VAL A 821 19.85 32.67 -12.99
CA VAL A 821 18.88 32.18 -13.98
C VAL A 821 17.74 33.17 -14.18
N TYR A 822 17.19 33.77 -13.13
CA TYR A 822 16.19 34.84 -13.26
C TYR A 822 16.75 36.06 -13.99
N GLU A 823 17.99 36.48 -13.70
CA GLU A 823 18.63 37.59 -14.40
C GLU A 823 18.75 37.31 -15.91
N ALA A 824 19.24 36.13 -16.29
CA ALA A 824 19.32 35.68 -17.69
C ALA A 824 17.97 35.65 -18.41
N VAL A 825 16.90 35.24 -17.70
CA VAL A 825 15.54 35.10 -18.25
C VAL A 825 14.80 36.44 -18.33
N LEU A 826 14.87 37.26 -17.29
CA LEU A 826 14.10 38.52 -17.18
C LEU A 826 14.78 39.69 -17.92
N THR A 827 16.12 39.75 -17.94
CA THR A 827 16.83 40.84 -18.63
C THR A 827 17.16 40.51 -20.09
N GLY A 828 17.24 39.22 -20.43
CA GLY A 828 17.59 38.75 -21.77
C GLY A 828 19.03 39.06 -22.20
N LYS A 829 19.94 39.38 -21.26
CA LYS A 829 21.34 39.74 -21.49
C LYS A 829 22.31 38.75 -20.87
#